data_AF-A0A434FPR8-F1
#
_entry.id   AF-A0A434FPR8-F1
#
_cell.length_a   1.000
_cell.length_b   1.000
_cell.length_c   1.000
_cell.angle_alpha   90.00
_cell.angle_beta   90.00
_cell.angle_gamma   90.00
#
_symmetry.space_group_name_H-M   'P 1'
#
loop_
_entity.id
_entity.type
_entity.pdbx_description
1 polymer ?
#
loop_
_entity_poly.entity_id
_entity_poly.type
_entity_poly.pdbx_seq_one_letter_code
_entity_poly.pdbx_strand_id
1 'polypeptide(L)'
;LGMEAVLIHPFSGLLSAYGIGLSSVFASRQQALLEPLAEESRAAIETLIAALRTDVVAELGEQGIAEDAVSTRPVLHIRYDGTDTALPVNFEHGSTFRARSDFEAAHKAQFGFVYDDKPIVVETVAVEGMETARQDKAEASAPARSAGVEVKPSESRRIYTEGRWREAGVYRRENLRPSNTVAGPALIIEPNQTIVVEPGWRAEITNLDHVVIRRMERKVRVAALGTEADPVMLEVFNNLFMSIAEQMGVTLQNTAYSVNIKERLDFSCAVFDRHGALVANAPHMPVHLGSMDRSVETIIRLNSGDIHPGDVFALNAPYNGGTHLPDITVVTPVFDDAREEILFWAASRGHHADVGGTAPGSMTPLATTVDEEGVLFDNFRIVDRGRFREKELETLLTDHPYPARNPVQNIADLKAQIAANEKGVAELRKMVAHFGLDVVEAYMGHVQDNAAESVRRVIERLPDSAAYEYPTDTGQVIRVKITVDRQKREATVDFTGTSPVMKNNFNAPEPVARAAVLYAFRVMVEDMIPMNAGCLRPINIVIPDGSMLKPAYPAAVVAGNVETSQHVTNALFGAMGAIANAQGTMNNLTFGNRKYQYYETICSGSPAGRMNSGRGFAGTSGVHTHMTNSRLTDPEVLELRFPVVLEDFHIREGSGGKGKWNAGDGTRRTIRFLEEMECAILSSHRNRPPQGLEGGGDGEAGSTKVRRNDGSVDVLKACDQTTLDAGEAVIVTTPTPGAFGKV
;
A
#
# COMPACT_ATOMS: atom_id res chain seq x y z
N LEU A 1 23.25 -12.87 -4.90
CA LEU A 1 23.89 -11.71 -5.58
C LEU A 1 24.88 -12.08 -6.69
N GLY A 2 25.59 -13.23 -6.67
CA GLY A 2 26.42 -13.63 -7.82
C GLY A 2 27.64 -12.75 -8.12
N MET A 3 27.96 -11.80 -7.24
CA MET A 3 29.08 -10.87 -7.39
C MET A 3 30.43 -11.62 -7.41
N GLU A 4 31.27 -11.28 -8.38
CA GLU A 4 32.63 -11.82 -8.54
C GLU A 4 33.73 -10.84 -8.10
N ALA A 5 33.36 -9.57 -7.91
CA ALA A 5 34.25 -8.53 -7.43
C ALA A 5 33.50 -7.56 -6.50
N VAL A 6 34.21 -7.05 -5.50
CA VAL A 6 33.74 -6.01 -4.57
C VAL A 6 34.80 -4.93 -4.50
N LEU A 7 34.40 -3.66 -4.69
CA LEU A 7 35.27 -2.50 -4.51
C LEU A 7 34.98 -1.89 -3.13
N ILE A 8 36.03 -1.64 -2.36
CA ILE A 8 35.96 -1.03 -1.04
C ILE A 8 36.81 0.23 -1.05
N HIS A 9 36.15 1.37 -0.84
CA HIS A 9 36.78 2.68 -0.76
C HIS A 9 37.58 2.83 0.55
N PRO A 10 38.74 3.52 0.58
CA PRO A 10 39.53 3.76 1.80
C PRO A 10 38.75 4.47 2.92
N PHE A 11 37.76 5.27 2.52
CA PHE A 11 36.86 5.97 3.43
C PHE A 11 35.49 5.29 3.53
N SER A 12 35.34 3.99 3.28
CA SER A 12 34.01 3.34 3.33
C SER A 12 33.29 3.55 4.67
N GLY A 13 34.04 3.56 5.80
CA GLY A 13 33.51 3.86 7.13
C GLY A 13 33.18 5.34 7.39
N LEU A 14 33.57 6.23 6.47
CA LEU A 14 33.35 7.69 6.51
C LEU A 14 32.74 8.21 5.21
N LEU A 15 32.17 7.34 4.37
CA LEU A 15 31.87 7.66 2.98
C LEU A 15 30.82 8.77 2.85
N SER A 16 29.89 8.82 3.81
CA SER A 16 28.90 9.90 3.92
C SER A 16 29.55 11.27 4.15
N ALA A 17 30.49 11.37 5.10
CA ALA A 17 31.22 12.62 5.36
C ALA A 17 32.13 13.02 4.19
N TYR A 18 32.77 12.05 3.54
CA TYR A 18 33.55 12.27 2.32
C TYR A 18 32.65 12.80 1.19
N GLY A 19 31.46 12.20 0.99
CA GLY A 19 30.45 12.65 0.03
C GLY A 19 29.98 14.08 0.27
N ILE A 20 29.70 14.45 1.53
CA ILE A 20 29.36 15.83 1.92
C ILE A 20 30.50 16.81 1.58
N GLY A 21 31.76 16.42 1.80
CA GLY A 21 32.91 17.24 1.42
C GLY A 21 33.13 17.35 -0.09
N LEU A 22 32.64 16.37 -0.87
CA LEU A 22 32.72 16.36 -2.32
C LEU A 22 31.59 17.14 -3.00
N SER A 23 30.38 17.15 -2.42
CA SER A 23 29.19 17.76 -3.04
C SER A 23 29.37 19.23 -3.36
N SER A 24 28.89 19.65 -4.53
CA SER A 24 28.76 21.06 -4.87
C SER A 24 27.71 21.72 -3.99
N VAL A 25 27.88 23.00 -3.69
CA VAL A 25 26.84 23.80 -3.04
C VAL A 25 25.65 23.92 -4.00
N PHE A 26 24.46 23.62 -3.50
CA PHE A 26 23.22 23.55 -4.28
C PHE A 26 22.12 24.32 -3.56
N ALA A 27 21.31 25.05 -4.32
CA ALA A 27 20.14 25.78 -3.87
C ALA A 27 18.98 25.52 -4.84
N SER A 28 17.76 25.46 -4.32
CA SER A 28 16.56 25.35 -5.16
C SER A 28 15.43 26.18 -4.57
N ARG A 29 14.67 26.83 -5.45
CA ARG A 29 13.43 27.54 -5.11
C ARG A 29 12.35 27.13 -6.09
N GLN A 30 11.13 26.99 -5.57
CA GLN A 30 9.99 26.55 -6.35
C GLN A 30 8.72 27.27 -5.91
N GLN A 31 7.78 27.44 -6.83
CA GLN A 31 6.47 28.04 -6.58
C GLN A 31 5.41 27.45 -7.53
N ALA A 32 4.19 27.24 -7.00
CA ALA A 32 3.06 26.75 -7.78
C ALA A 32 2.58 27.79 -8.81
N LEU A 33 2.21 27.31 -10.00
CA LEU A 33 1.63 28.15 -11.08
C LEU A 33 0.27 27.63 -11.58
N LEU A 34 0.01 26.32 -11.50
CA LEU A 34 -1.27 25.67 -11.89
C LEU A 34 -1.89 26.22 -13.19
N GLU A 35 -1.09 26.28 -14.25
CA GLU A 35 -1.52 26.78 -15.57
C GLU A 35 -1.29 25.72 -16.66
N PRO A 36 -2.04 25.72 -17.78
CA PRO A 36 -1.78 24.82 -18.90
C PRO A 36 -0.35 25.00 -19.45
N LEU A 37 0.30 23.90 -19.85
CA LEU A 37 1.54 23.95 -20.63
C LEU A 37 1.20 24.36 -22.08
N ALA A 38 1.03 25.67 -22.27
CA ALA A 38 0.67 26.28 -23.54
C ALA A 38 1.43 27.59 -23.76
N GLU A 39 1.39 28.14 -24.97
CA GLU A 39 2.15 29.36 -25.30
C GLU A 39 1.61 30.58 -24.54
N GLU A 40 0.33 30.58 -24.20
CA GLU A 40 -0.35 31.63 -23.43
C GLU A 40 0.22 31.76 -22.00
N SER A 41 0.63 30.65 -21.40
CA SER A 41 1.19 30.58 -20.04
C SER A 41 2.69 30.82 -19.98
N ARG A 42 3.36 30.90 -21.14
CA ARG A 42 4.81 31.04 -21.22
C ARG A 42 5.34 32.28 -20.51
N ALA A 43 4.66 33.42 -20.66
CA ALA A 43 5.08 34.66 -20.02
C ALA A 43 5.02 34.57 -18.48
N ALA A 44 4.00 33.89 -17.93
CA ALA A 44 3.88 33.65 -16.48
C ALA A 44 5.01 32.73 -15.99
N ILE A 45 5.31 31.66 -16.73
CA ILE A 45 6.42 30.74 -16.44
C ILE A 45 7.77 31.49 -16.43
N GLU A 46 8.07 32.25 -17.48
CA GLU A 46 9.34 32.99 -17.59
C GLU A 46 9.49 34.06 -16.50
N THR A 47 8.41 34.75 -16.15
CA THR A 47 8.38 35.72 -15.03
C THR A 47 8.72 35.04 -13.71
N LEU A 48 8.12 33.87 -13.46
CA LEU A 48 8.35 33.13 -12.23
C LEU A 48 9.76 32.54 -12.17
N ILE A 49 10.29 32.02 -13.29
CA ILE A 49 11.69 31.59 -13.39
C ILE A 49 12.65 32.73 -13.05
N ALA A 50 12.40 33.95 -13.54
CA ALA A 50 13.27 35.10 -13.27
C ALA A 50 13.28 35.49 -11.79
N ALA A 51 12.11 35.46 -11.13
CA ALA A 51 11.99 35.69 -9.69
C ALA A 51 12.75 34.63 -8.89
N LEU A 52 12.45 33.34 -9.13
CA LEU A 52 13.09 32.22 -8.42
C LEU A 52 14.60 32.17 -8.66
N ARG A 53 15.07 32.51 -9.86
CA ARG A 53 16.51 32.61 -10.17
C ARG A 53 17.19 33.65 -9.29
N THR A 54 16.55 34.80 -9.09
CA THR A 54 17.11 35.87 -8.25
C THR A 54 17.27 35.37 -6.81
N ASP A 55 16.27 34.67 -6.29
CA ASP A 55 16.30 34.11 -4.93
C ASP A 55 17.38 33.02 -4.77
N VAL A 56 17.52 32.14 -5.76
CA VAL A 56 18.53 31.06 -5.76
C VAL A 56 19.96 31.63 -5.82
N VAL A 57 20.20 32.63 -6.66
CA VAL A 57 21.49 33.30 -6.75
C VAL A 57 21.82 34.03 -5.44
N ALA A 58 20.83 34.69 -4.83
CA ALA A 58 21.02 35.35 -3.54
C ALA A 58 21.38 34.35 -2.42
N GLU A 59 20.69 33.22 -2.34
CA GLU A 59 20.98 32.16 -1.35
C GLU A 59 22.38 31.55 -1.53
N LEU A 60 22.82 31.32 -2.78
CA LEU A 60 24.18 30.84 -3.04
C LEU A 60 25.22 31.92 -2.72
N GLY A 61 24.89 33.19 -2.91
CA GLY A 61 25.70 34.33 -2.49
C GLY A 61 25.91 34.41 -0.99
N GLU A 62 24.87 34.14 -0.18
CA GLU A 62 24.98 34.04 1.29
C GLU A 62 25.93 32.91 1.73
N GLN A 63 26.05 31.87 0.92
CA GLN A 63 26.97 30.74 1.14
C GLN A 63 28.38 31.01 0.58
N GLY A 64 28.65 32.21 0.05
CA GLY A 64 29.96 32.65 -0.41
C GLY A 64 30.31 32.25 -1.85
N ILE A 65 29.30 31.86 -2.66
CA ILE A 65 29.49 31.58 -4.09
C ILE A 65 29.31 32.87 -4.89
N ALA A 66 30.28 33.22 -5.74
CA ALA A 66 30.17 34.38 -6.62
C ALA A 66 29.12 34.16 -7.72
N GLU A 67 28.39 35.21 -8.11
CA GLU A 67 27.29 35.12 -9.08
C GLU A 67 27.73 34.55 -10.45
N ASP A 68 28.93 34.92 -10.92
CA ASP A 68 29.52 34.41 -12.17
C ASP A 68 29.99 32.94 -12.07
N ALA A 69 30.06 32.40 -10.85
CA ALA A 69 30.31 30.99 -10.57
C ALA A 69 29.02 30.18 -10.34
N VAL A 70 27.82 30.77 -10.47
CA VAL A 70 26.55 30.05 -10.33
C VAL A 70 26.00 29.62 -11.69
N SER A 71 25.70 28.34 -11.84
CA SER A 71 24.90 27.82 -12.95
C SER A 71 23.47 27.59 -12.48
N THR A 72 22.47 28.08 -13.22
CA THR A 72 21.05 27.88 -12.90
C THR A 72 20.31 27.12 -13.98
N ARG A 73 19.41 26.23 -13.57
CA ARG A 73 18.58 25.39 -14.43
C ARG A 73 17.10 25.54 -14.05
N PRO A 74 16.25 26.13 -14.91
CA PRO A 74 14.82 26.09 -14.72
C PRO A 74 14.26 24.68 -14.99
N VAL A 75 13.38 24.23 -14.09
CA VAL A 75 12.69 22.95 -14.16
C VAL A 75 11.19 23.21 -14.02
N LEU A 76 10.39 22.65 -14.92
CA LEU A 76 8.94 22.61 -14.75
C LEU A 76 8.53 21.27 -14.19
N HIS A 77 7.70 21.27 -13.15
CA HIS A 77 7.00 20.09 -12.70
C HIS A 77 5.65 20.07 -13.44
N ILE A 78 5.54 19.19 -14.43
CA ILE A 78 4.35 19.12 -15.29
C ILE A 78 3.67 17.76 -15.20
N ARG A 79 2.34 17.76 -15.34
CA ARG A 79 1.48 16.58 -15.26
C ARG A 79 0.34 16.64 -16.25
N TYR A 80 -0.29 15.51 -16.54
CA TYR A 80 -1.55 15.53 -17.27
C TYR A 80 -2.64 16.17 -16.40
N ASP A 81 -3.54 16.91 -17.04
CA ASP A 81 -4.66 17.50 -16.34
C ASP A 81 -5.51 16.43 -15.64
N GLY A 82 -5.92 16.76 -14.41
CA GLY A 82 -6.61 15.86 -13.52
C GLY A 82 -5.76 14.80 -12.81
N THR A 83 -4.48 14.59 -13.14
CA THR A 83 -3.58 13.69 -12.37
C THR A 83 -2.77 14.46 -11.32
N ASP A 84 -2.29 13.83 -10.24
CA ASP A 84 -1.46 14.50 -9.19
C ASP A 84 0.06 14.19 -9.24
N THR A 85 0.56 13.48 -10.25
CA THR A 85 2.01 13.18 -10.35
C THR A 85 2.64 14.06 -11.40
N ALA A 86 3.35 15.10 -10.95
CA ALA A 86 4.20 15.89 -11.81
C ALA A 86 5.57 15.26 -12.00
N LEU A 87 6.05 15.29 -13.24
CA LEU A 87 7.40 14.92 -13.60
C LEU A 87 8.23 16.19 -13.85
N PRO A 88 9.47 16.25 -13.35
CA PRO A 88 10.36 17.36 -13.64
C PRO A 88 10.82 17.29 -15.10
N VAL A 89 10.71 18.39 -15.83
CA VAL A 89 11.25 18.56 -17.18
C VAL A 89 12.14 19.79 -17.26
N ASN A 90 13.24 19.67 -18.00
CA ASN A 90 14.14 20.78 -18.24
C ASN A 90 13.45 21.85 -19.10
N PHE A 91 13.51 23.12 -18.68
CA PHE A 91 12.93 24.25 -19.42
C PHE A 91 13.96 25.32 -19.82
N GLU A 92 15.25 25.00 -19.84
CA GLU A 92 16.34 25.91 -20.22
C GLU A 92 16.13 26.58 -21.59
N HIS A 93 15.46 25.89 -22.51
CA HIS A 93 15.22 26.39 -23.87
C HIS A 93 13.92 27.19 -24.03
N GLY A 94 13.11 27.35 -22.97
CA GLY A 94 11.85 28.09 -23.03
C GLY A 94 10.83 27.55 -24.03
N SER A 95 10.89 26.25 -24.36
CA SER A 95 10.05 25.63 -25.40
C SER A 95 9.03 24.68 -24.78
N THR A 96 7.76 25.07 -24.84
CA THR A 96 6.59 24.26 -24.43
C THR A 96 6.52 22.94 -25.20
N PHE A 97 6.85 22.94 -26.50
CA PHE A 97 6.92 21.73 -27.32
C PHE A 97 7.96 20.72 -26.82
N ARG A 98 9.18 21.18 -26.51
CA ARG A 98 10.22 20.29 -25.96
C ARG A 98 9.84 19.77 -24.59
N ALA A 99 9.32 20.64 -23.72
CA ALA A 99 8.85 20.25 -22.39
C ALA A 99 7.79 19.14 -22.46
N ARG A 100 6.80 19.25 -23.37
CA ARG A 100 5.82 18.19 -23.62
C ARG A 100 6.49 16.89 -24.08
N SER A 101 7.39 16.95 -25.06
CA SER A 101 8.07 15.76 -25.58
C SER A 101 8.90 15.06 -24.51
N ASP A 102 9.63 15.81 -23.68
CA ASP A 102 10.45 15.27 -22.59
C ASP A 102 9.57 14.65 -21.51
N PHE A 103 8.43 15.29 -21.19
CA PHE A 103 7.44 14.74 -20.29
C PHE A 103 6.82 13.45 -20.80
N GLU A 104 6.38 13.39 -22.06
CA GLU A 104 5.80 12.19 -22.65
C GLU A 104 6.80 11.04 -22.67
N ALA A 105 8.06 11.31 -22.98
CA ALA A 105 9.13 10.31 -22.92
C ALA A 105 9.35 9.81 -21.48
N ALA A 106 9.45 10.72 -20.51
CA ALA A 106 9.59 10.38 -19.10
C ALA A 106 8.37 9.61 -18.57
N HIS A 107 7.16 10.06 -18.91
CA HIS A 107 5.90 9.43 -18.53
C HIS A 107 5.78 8.03 -19.12
N LYS A 108 6.13 7.84 -20.41
CA LYS A 108 6.15 6.51 -21.04
C LYS A 108 7.19 5.59 -20.43
N ALA A 109 8.37 6.12 -20.09
CA ALA A 109 9.42 5.34 -19.43
C ALA A 109 9.02 4.90 -18.02
N GLN A 110 8.34 5.78 -17.27
CA GLN A 110 7.95 5.52 -15.88
C GLN A 110 6.66 4.72 -15.75
N PHE A 111 5.68 4.95 -16.63
CA PHE A 111 4.32 4.41 -16.52
C PHE A 111 3.90 3.49 -17.67
N GLY A 112 4.68 3.40 -18.75
CA GLY A 112 4.44 2.49 -19.87
C GLY A 112 3.51 3.03 -20.97
N PHE A 113 2.89 4.20 -20.79
CA PHE A 113 1.95 4.80 -21.74
C PHE A 113 1.98 6.34 -21.72
N VAL A 114 1.25 6.96 -22.65
CA VAL A 114 0.95 8.41 -22.70
C VAL A 114 -0.54 8.60 -22.97
N TYR A 115 -1.10 9.77 -22.64
CA TYR A 115 -2.47 10.11 -22.99
C TYR A 115 -2.45 10.96 -24.26
N ASP A 116 -3.09 10.49 -25.33
CA ASP A 116 -3.07 11.19 -26.63
C ASP A 116 -3.83 12.53 -26.57
N ASP A 117 -4.96 12.58 -25.83
CA ASP A 117 -5.89 13.72 -25.84
C ASP A 117 -5.99 14.49 -24.51
N LYS A 118 -5.09 14.27 -23.55
CA LYS A 118 -5.12 15.01 -22.26
C LYS A 118 -4.26 16.28 -22.30
N PRO A 119 -4.77 17.43 -21.81
CA PRO A 119 -3.96 18.61 -21.57
C PRO A 119 -2.84 18.33 -20.56
N ILE A 120 -1.76 19.11 -20.62
CA ILE A 120 -0.68 19.08 -19.63
C ILE A 120 -0.74 20.40 -18.84
N VAL A 121 -0.53 20.32 -17.53
CA VAL A 121 -0.55 21.45 -16.60
C VAL A 121 0.83 21.60 -15.98
N VAL A 122 1.32 22.84 -15.90
CA VAL A 122 2.44 23.26 -15.08
C VAL A 122 1.97 23.40 -13.65
N GLU A 123 2.34 22.44 -12.81
CA GLU A 123 1.99 22.46 -11.40
C GLU A 123 2.89 23.43 -10.64
N THR A 124 4.20 23.25 -10.80
CA THR A 124 5.23 24.01 -10.09
C THR A 124 6.33 24.42 -11.05
N VAL A 125 6.82 25.65 -10.89
CA VAL A 125 8.05 26.14 -11.52
C VAL A 125 9.15 26.10 -10.47
N ALA A 126 10.29 25.51 -10.81
CA ALA A 126 11.47 25.45 -9.96
C ALA A 126 12.69 26.02 -10.69
N VAL A 127 13.62 26.59 -9.92
CA VAL A 127 14.96 26.94 -10.39
C VAL A 127 15.96 26.28 -9.46
N GLU A 128 16.84 25.49 -10.05
CA GLU A 128 17.95 24.85 -9.35
C GLU A 128 19.24 25.62 -9.66
N GLY A 129 20.00 25.97 -8.63
CA GLY A 129 21.30 26.62 -8.74
C GLY A 129 22.40 25.76 -8.15
N MET A 130 23.54 25.71 -8.82
CA MET A 130 24.73 25.02 -8.31
C MET A 130 25.99 25.84 -8.56
N GLU A 131 26.99 25.66 -7.70
CA GLU A 131 28.37 26.10 -7.98
C GLU A 131 28.85 25.43 -9.28
N THR A 132 29.29 26.23 -10.24
CA THR A 132 29.90 25.77 -11.48
C THR A 132 31.13 24.95 -11.12
N ALA A 133 31.13 23.67 -11.50
CA ALA A 133 32.02 22.65 -10.96
C ALA A 133 33.47 23.12 -10.72
N ARG A 134 33.97 22.98 -9.48
CA ARG A 134 35.41 22.96 -9.21
C ARG A 134 36.00 21.74 -9.92
N GLN A 135 36.77 21.98 -10.98
CA GLN A 135 37.33 20.90 -11.84
C GLN A 135 38.36 19.97 -11.18
N ASP A 136 38.76 20.18 -9.92
CA ASP A 136 39.84 19.40 -9.30
C ASP A 136 39.44 18.74 -7.97
N LYS A 137 38.75 17.60 -8.04
CA LYS A 137 38.66 16.64 -6.91
C LYS A 137 38.93 15.20 -7.36
N ALA A 138 39.70 15.00 -8.43
CA ALA A 138 40.13 13.65 -8.80
C ALA A 138 41.05 13.08 -7.71
N GLU A 139 40.78 11.84 -7.30
CA GLU A 139 41.64 11.15 -6.33
C GLU A 139 43.06 11.01 -6.88
N ALA A 140 44.05 11.24 -6.02
CA ALA A 140 45.45 11.13 -6.41
C ALA A 140 45.82 9.66 -6.68
N SER A 141 46.16 9.35 -7.94
CA SER A 141 46.61 8.01 -8.35
C SER A 141 48.11 7.84 -8.08
N ALA A 142 48.48 6.76 -7.40
CA ALA A 142 49.87 6.31 -7.32
C ALA A 142 50.34 5.68 -8.65
N PRO A 143 51.65 5.71 -8.95
CA PRO A 143 52.19 5.07 -10.16
C PRO A 143 52.07 3.54 -10.08
N ALA A 144 51.62 2.93 -11.18
CA ALA A 144 51.46 1.47 -11.30
C ALA A 144 52.81 0.75 -11.12
N ARG A 145 52.83 -0.29 -10.28
CA ARG A 145 53.98 -1.18 -10.08
C ARG A 145 53.67 -2.58 -10.64
N SER A 146 54.68 -3.43 -10.75
CA SER A 146 54.51 -4.82 -11.20
C SER A 146 53.51 -5.56 -10.31
N ALA A 147 52.49 -6.17 -10.94
CA ALA A 147 51.37 -6.83 -10.30
C ALA A 147 51.79 -8.04 -9.43
N GLY A 148 51.12 -8.23 -8.29
CA GLY A 148 51.10 -9.51 -7.59
C GLY A 148 52.19 -9.73 -6.54
N VAL A 149 52.68 -8.68 -5.87
CA VAL A 149 53.58 -8.86 -4.72
C VAL A 149 52.75 -9.33 -3.51
N GLU A 150 52.92 -10.60 -3.15
CA GLU A 150 52.31 -11.21 -1.96
C GLU A 150 53.00 -10.67 -0.69
N VAL A 151 52.21 -10.07 0.20
CA VAL A 151 52.71 -9.47 1.45
C VAL A 151 52.60 -10.49 2.57
N LYS A 152 53.51 -10.42 3.56
CA LYS A 152 53.43 -11.26 4.77
C LYS A 152 52.48 -10.65 5.80
N PRO A 153 51.68 -11.46 6.51
CA PRO A 153 50.82 -10.95 7.57
C PRO A 153 51.65 -10.42 8.75
N SER A 154 51.16 -9.38 9.42
CA SER A 154 51.77 -8.87 10.65
C SER A 154 51.57 -9.82 11.83
N GLU A 155 50.45 -10.54 11.86
CA GLU A 155 50.13 -11.57 12.85
C GLU A 155 49.07 -12.53 12.29
N SER A 156 48.76 -13.62 13.01
CA SER A 156 47.65 -14.52 12.67
C SER A 156 46.60 -14.52 13.78
N ARG A 157 45.33 -14.72 13.42
CA ARG A 157 44.20 -14.87 14.34
C ARG A 157 43.22 -15.92 13.83
N ARG A 158 42.55 -16.60 14.76
CA ARG A 158 41.46 -17.52 14.40
C ARG A 158 40.17 -16.75 14.13
N ILE A 159 39.57 -16.99 12.97
CA ILE A 159 38.25 -16.51 12.59
C ILE A 159 37.32 -17.70 12.34
N TYR A 160 36.02 -17.54 12.57
CA TYR A 160 35.03 -18.56 12.26
C TYR A 160 34.35 -18.23 10.92
N THR A 161 34.61 -19.03 9.90
CA THR A 161 34.06 -18.83 8.55
C THR A 161 33.84 -20.15 7.82
N GLU A 162 32.82 -20.20 6.96
CA GLU A 162 32.37 -21.40 6.25
C GLU A 162 32.12 -22.58 7.21
N GLY A 163 31.53 -22.31 8.38
CA GLY A 163 31.15 -23.32 9.37
C GLY A 163 32.31 -23.93 10.16
N ARG A 164 33.53 -23.37 10.10
CA ARG A 164 34.68 -23.85 10.87
C ARG A 164 35.64 -22.73 11.27
N TRP A 165 36.39 -22.96 12.34
CA TRP A 165 37.49 -22.09 12.73
C TRP A 165 38.67 -22.23 11.76
N ARG A 166 39.17 -21.11 11.23
CA ARG A 166 40.34 -21.03 10.32
C ARG A 166 41.34 -20.01 10.86
N GLU A 167 42.63 -20.26 10.62
CA GLU A 167 43.68 -19.25 10.81
C GLU A 167 43.62 -18.22 9.69
N ALA A 168 43.64 -16.94 10.03
CA ALA A 168 43.60 -15.82 9.10
C ALA A 168 44.78 -14.87 9.35
N GLY A 169 45.47 -14.49 8.28
CA GLY A 169 46.52 -13.48 8.35
C GLY A 169 45.92 -12.10 8.60
N VAL A 170 46.49 -11.35 9.54
CA VAL A 170 46.14 -9.96 9.83
C VAL A 170 47.14 -9.05 9.13
N TYR A 171 46.63 -8.10 8.35
CA TYR A 171 47.41 -7.13 7.58
C TYR A 171 47.00 -5.72 8.01
N ARG A 172 47.98 -4.90 8.39
CA ARG A 172 47.74 -3.48 8.63
C ARG A 172 47.77 -2.73 7.31
N ARG A 173 46.74 -1.94 7.03
CA ARG A 173 46.57 -1.25 5.74
C ARG A 173 47.72 -0.33 5.36
N GLU A 174 48.31 0.32 6.36
CA GLU A 174 49.48 1.20 6.25
C GLU A 174 50.74 0.50 5.69
N ASN A 175 50.79 -0.83 5.77
CA ASN A 175 51.90 -1.64 5.26
C ASN A 175 51.62 -2.19 3.85
N LEU A 176 50.41 -2.03 3.34
CA LEU A 176 50.04 -2.41 1.98
C LEU A 176 50.28 -1.25 1.03
N ARG A 177 50.64 -1.58 -0.21
CA ARG A 177 50.96 -0.66 -1.30
C ARG A 177 50.16 -1.05 -2.54
N PRO A 178 49.97 -0.13 -3.51
CA PRO A 178 49.37 -0.46 -4.79
C PRO A 178 49.97 -1.72 -5.41
N SER A 179 49.11 -2.54 -6.01
CA SER A 179 49.38 -3.86 -6.60
C SER A 179 49.72 -4.98 -5.62
N ASN A 180 49.71 -4.75 -4.30
CA ASN A 180 49.78 -5.83 -3.32
C ASN A 180 48.49 -6.65 -3.32
N THR A 181 48.65 -7.96 -3.17
CA THR A 181 47.54 -8.90 -3.07
C THR A 181 47.53 -9.64 -1.74
N VAL A 182 46.34 -9.85 -1.18
CA VAL A 182 46.11 -10.61 0.06
C VAL A 182 45.08 -11.70 -0.22
N ALA A 183 45.50 -12.97 -0.12
CA ALA A 183 44.60 -14.11 -0.25
C ALA A 183 43.85 -14.37 1.06
N GLY A 184 42.56 -14.68 0.97
CA GLY A 184 41.76 -15.08 2.13
C GLY A 184 42.02 -16.53 2.55
N PRO A 185 41.74 -16.92 3.82
CA PRO A 185 41.15 -16.10 4.88
C PRO A 185 42.14 -15.05 5.44
N ALA A 186 41.74 -13.78 5.46
CA ALA A 186 42.57 -12.68 5.96
C ALA A 186 41.74 -11.52 6.52
N LEU A 187 42.36 -10.73 7.40
CA LEU A 187 41.83 -9.47 7.92
C LEU A 187 42.72 -8.32 7.49
N ILE A 188 42.19 -7.34 6.78
CA ILE A 188 42.87 -6.07 6.50
C ILE A 188 42.32 -5.03 7.47
N ILE A 189 43.17 -4.55 8.38
CA ILE A 189 42.81 -3.60 9.43
C ILE A 189 43.19 -2.19 8.97
N GLU A 190 42.20 -1.32 8.86
CA GLU A 190 42.35 0.10 8.56
C GLU A 190 42.00 0.95 9.79
N PRO A 191 42.35 2.25 9.83
CA PRO A 191 42.03 3.12 10.96
C PRO A 191 40.53 3.27 11.25
N ASN A 192 39.68 3.15 10.22
CA ASN A 192 38.24 3.42 10.25
C ASN A 192 37.38 2.21 9.83
N GLN A 193 37.98 1.08 9.43
CA GLN A 193 37.26 -0.13 9.01
C GLN A 193 38.11 -1.39 9.16
N THR A 194 37.45 -2.55 9.14
CA THR A 194 38.10 -3.87 9.07
C THR A 194 37.50 -4.64 7.90
N ILE A 195 38.34 -5.04 6.95
CA ILE A 195 37.94 -5.77 5.76
C ILE A 195 38.25 -7.25 5.96
N VAL A 196 37.22 -8.09 5.89
CA VAL A 196 37.37 -9.55 5.94
C VAL A 196 37.46 -10.09 4.52
N VAL A 197 38.59 -10.73 4.20
CA VAL A 197 38.79 -11.42 2.93
C VAL A 197 38.52 -12.90 3.18
N GLU A 198 37.36 -13.38 2.74
CA GLU A 198 36.93 -14.77 2.93
C GLU A 198 37.79 -15.78 2.14
N PRO A 199 37.83 -17.07 2.54
CA PRO A 199 38.44 -18.13 1.75
C PRO A 199 37.97 -18.12 0.29
N GLY A 200 38.90 -18.39 -0.64
CA GLY A 200 38.61 -18.38 -2.09
C GLY A 200 38.47 -16.98 -2.70
N TRP A 201 38.69 -15.91 -1.92
CA TRP A 201 38.80 -14.53 -2.41
C TRP A 201 40.23 -14.00 -2.27
N ARG A 202 40.53 -12.96 -3.05
CA ARG A 202 41.79 -12.23 -3.02
C ARG A 202 41.52 -10.74 -3.08
N ALA A 203 42.05 -10.01 -2.11
CA ALA A 203 42.09 -8.55 -2.15
C ALA A 203 43.30 -8.05 -2.93
N GLU A 204 43.13 -6.96 -3.67
CA GLU A 204 44.16 -6.22 -4.38
C GLU A 204 44.05 -4.73 -4.02
N ILE A 205 45.19 -4.09 -3.73
CA ILE A 205 45.23 -2.65 -3.54
C ILE A 205 45.41 -1.96 -4.90
N THR A 206 44.47 -1.10 -5.29
CA THR A 206 44.53 -0.38 -6.55
C THR A 206 45.46 0.84 -6.48
N ASN A 207 45.67 1.49 -7.62
CA ASN A 207 46.46 2.74 -7.70
C ASN A 207 45.76 3.94 -7.04
N LEU A 208 44.44 3.87 -6.83
CA LEU A 208 43.65 4.87 -6.08
C LEU A 208 43.57 4.53 -4.59
N ASP A 209 44.38 3.58 -4.13
CA ASP A 209 44.38 3.06 -2.76
C ASP A 209 43.07 2.32 -2.38
N HIS A 210 42.15 2.07 -3.32
CA HIS A 210 40.97 1.23 -3.08
C HIS A 210 41.36 -0.23 -2.88
N VAL A 211 40.53 -0.98 -2.15
CA VAL A 211 40.67 -2.44 -2.03
C VAL A 211 39.65 -3.10 -2.95
N VAL A 212 40.13 -3.83 -3.96
CA VAL A 212 39.28 -4.65 -4.82
C VAL A 212 39.41 -6.10 -4.38
N ILE A 213 38.33 -6.71 -3.91
CA ILE A 213 38.30 -8.13 -3.59
C ILE A 213 37.68 -8.88 -4.76
N ARG A 214 38.44 -9.82 -5.34
CA ARG A 214 38.00 -10.69 -6.43
C ARG A 214 37.89 -12.12 -5.96
N ARG A 215 36.88 -12.81 -6.46
CA ARG A 215 36.70 -14.23 -6.23
C ARG A 215 37.69 -14.99 -7.10
N MET A 216 38.54 -15.81 -6.47
CA MET A 216 39.52 -16.66 -7.15
C MET A 216 39.01 -18.08 -7.32
N GLU A 217 38.20 -18.55 -6.37
CA GLU A 217 37.59 -19.87 -6.41
C GLU A 217 36.10 -19.75 -6.71
N ARG A 218 35.63 -20.53 -7.68
CA ARG A 218 34.19 -20.63 -7.97
C ARG A 218 33.50 -21.08 -6.69
N LYS A 219 32.56 -20.26 -6.18
CA LYS A 219 31.77 -20.62 -5.01
C LYS A 219 31.14 -21.98 -5.31
N VAL A 220 31.45 -22.98 -4.49
CA VAL A 220 30.66 -24.22 -4.47
C VAL A 220 29.26 -23.78 -4.05
N ARG A 221 28.35 -23.66 -5.01
CA ARG A 221 26.94 -23.47 -4.69
C ARG A 221 26.53 -24.76 -3.97
N VAL A 222 26.39 -24.68 -2.65
CA VAL A 222 25.71 -25.72 -1.88
C VAL A 222 24.32 -25.79 -2.49
N ALA A 223 24.07 -26.89 -3.20
CA ALA A 223 22.95 -27.17 -4.09
C ALA A 223 22.75 -26.16 -5.25
N ALA A 224 22.43 -26.68 -6.45
CA ALA A 224 21.57 -25.93 -7.35
C ALA A 224 20.33 -25.51 -6.56
N LEU A 225 19.79 -24.31 -6.76
CA LEU A 225 18.51 -23.92 -6.16
C LEU A 225 17.52 -25.07 -6.37
N GLY A 226 17.19 -25.74 -5.27
CA GLY A 226 16.29 -26.89 -5.29
C GLY A 226 14.87 -26.43 -5.00
N THR A 227 13.93 -27.33 -5.22
CA THR A 227 12.53 -27.15 -4.84
C THR A 227 12.29 -27.41 -3.35
N GLU A 228 13.32 -27.79 -2.58
CA GLU A 228 13.23 -27.98 -1.12
C GLU A 228 13.29 -26.65 -0.37
N ALA A 229 12.59 -26.58 0.76
CA ALA A 229 12.51 -25.38 1.58
C ALA A 229 13.86 -25.10 2.29
N ASP A 230 14.54 -24.05 1.86
CA ASP A 230 15.70 -23.48 2.56
C ASP A 230 15.28 -22.20 3.30
N PRO A 231 15.57 -22.05 4.61
CA PRO A 231 15.13 -20.87 5.39
C PRO A 231 15.63 -19.53 4.86
N VAL A 232 16.85 -19.48 4.30
CA VAL A 232 17.41 -18.25 3.73
C VAL A 232 16.68 -17.92 2.43
N MET A 233 16.47 -18.92 1.59
CA MET A 233 15.76 -18.72 0.33
C MET A 233 14.28 -18.42 0.54
N LEU A 234 13.65 -18.98 1.59
CA LEU A 234 12.28 -18.67 1.95
C LEU A 234 12.12 -17.18 2.23
N GLU A 235 13.05 -16.60 2.99
CA GLU A 235 13.06 -15.15 3.27
C GLU A 235 13.33 -14.33 1.99
N VAL A 236 14.24 -14.78 1.13
CA VAL A 236 14.51 -14.13 -0.16
C VAL A 236 13.26 -14.11 -1.05
N PHE A 237 12.64 -15.26 -1.27
CA PHE A 237 11.45 -15.37 -2.12
C PHE A 237 10.27 -14.61 -1.54
N ASN A 238 10.10 -14.65 -0.22
CA ASN A 238 9.10 -13.85 0.47
C ASN A 238 9.24 -12.35 0.12
N ASN A 239 10.43 -11.78 0.33
CA ASN A 239 10.68 -10.37 0.01
C ASN A 239 10.54 -10.09 -1.49
N LEU A 240 10.90 -11.03 -2.37
CA LEU A 240 10.70 -10.87 -3.81
C LEU A 240 9.22 -10.80 -4.18
N PHE A 241 8.38 -11.73 -3.72
CA PHE A 241 6.95 -11.70 -4.02
C PHE A 241 6.26 -10.44 -3.47
N MET A 242 6.62 -10.03 -2.25
CA MET A 242 6.13 -8.78 -1.66
C MET A 242 6.57 -7.56 -2.46
N SER A 243 7.85 -7.51 -2.88
CA SER A 243 8.37 -6.42 -3.70
C SER A 243 7.65 -6.31 -5.06
N ILE A 244 7.23 -7.42 -5.66
CA ILE A 244 6.43 -7.40 -6.89
C ILE A 244 5.10 -6.70 -6.61
N ALA A 245 4.37 -7.12 -5.58
CA ALA A 245 3.10 -6.52 -5.20
C ALA A 245 3.23 -5.02 -4.86
N GLU A 246 4.30 -4.62 -4.18
CA GLU A 246 4.58 -3.20 -3.87
C GLU A 246 4.88 -2.39 -5.14
N GLN A 247 5.66 -2.94 -6.08
CA GLN A 247 5.93 -2.27 -7.36
C GLN A 247 4.65 -2.09 -8.20
N MET A 248 3.74 -3.07 -8.17
CA MET A 248 2.41 -2.92 -8.75
C MET A 248 1.65 -1.77 -8.07
N GLY A 249 1.66 -1.71 -6.74
CA GLY A 249 1.00 -0.65 -5.96
C GLY A 249 1.53 0.75 -6.26
N VAL A 250 2.86 0.91 -6.35
CA VAL A 250 3.49 2.18 -6.74
C VAL A 250 3.08 2.58 -8.17
N THR A 251 2.95 1.62 -9.08
CA THR A 251 2.48 1.89 -10.44
C THR A 251 1.03 2.36 -10.44
N LEU A 252 0.16 1.68 -9.69
CA LEU A 252 -1.25 2.04 -9.54
C LEU A 252 -1.41 3.43 -8.95
N GLN A 253 -0.75 3.71 -7.83
CA GLN A 253 -0.82 5.00 -7.14
C GLN A 253 -0.45 6.16 -8.07
N ASN A 254 0.64 6.03 -8.83
CA ASN A 254 1.11 7.12 -9.67
C ASN A 254 0.25 7.34 -10.93
N THR A 255 -0.38 6.29 -11.45
CA THR A 255 -1.14 6.33 -12.71
C THR A 255 -2.64 6.55 -12.51
N ALA A 256 -3.16 6.30 -11.31
CA ALA A 256 -4.55 6.54 -10.96
C ALA A 256 -4.94 8.02 -11.06
N TYR A 257 -6.23 8.23 -11.28
CA TYR A 257 -6.85 9.54 -11.44
C TYR A 257 -7.66 9.96 -10.21
N SER A 258 -8.28 9.01 -9.50
CA SER A 258 -9.06 9.34 -8.29
C SER A 258 -8.19 9.59 -7.06
N VAL A 259 -8.62 10.58 -6.25
CA VAL A 259 -8.04 10.87 -4.93
C VAL A 259 -8.06 9.64 -4.02
N ASN A 260 -9.07 8.77 -4.15
CA ASN A 260 -9.21 7.54 -3.38
C ASN A 260 -8.04 6.56 -3.59
N ILE A 261 -7.70 6.27 -4.84
CA ILE A 261 -6.59 5.35 -5.13
C ILE A 261 -5.25 6.07 -4.89
N LYS A 262 -5.12 7.31 -5.35
CA LYS A 262 -3.83 8.01 -5.40
C LYS A 262 -3.34 8.54 -4.06
N GLU A 263 -4.20 9.25 -3.34
CA GLU A 263 -3.84 9.93 -2.09
C GLU A 263 -4.15 9.07 -0.88
N ARG A 264 -5.35 8.48 -0.87
CA ARG A 264 -5.83 7.69 0.26
C ARG A 264 -5.25 6.27 0.30
N LEU A 265 -4.66 5.81 -0.81
CA LEU A 265 -4.15 4.44 -0.98
C LEU A 265 -5.23 3.37 -0.77
N ASP A 266 -6.46 3.66 -1.19
CA ASP A 266 -7.58 2.73 -1.10
C ASP A 266 -7.57 1.74 -2.28
N PHE A 267 -6.53 0.91 -2.29
CA PHE A 267 -6.33 -0.14 -3.28
C PHE A 267 -5.53 -1.29 -2.67
N SER A 268 -5.38 -2.41 -3.37
CA SER A 268 -4.41 -3.46 -3.05
C SER A 268 -3.95 -4.16 -4.31
N CYS A 269 -2.69 -4.59 -4.32
CA CYS A 269 -2.07 -5.30 -5.43
C CYS A 269 -1.53 -6.63 -4.92
N ALA A 270 -1.77 -7.70 -5.66
CA ALA A 270 -1.47 -9.05 -5.22
C ALA A 270 -1.04 -9.97 -6.36
N VAL A 271 -0.23 -10.96 -5.99
CA VAL A 271 0.21 -12.05 -6.84
C VAL A 271 -0.36 -13.37 -6.32
N PHE A 272 -0.77 -14.23 -7.25
CA PHE A 272 -1.43 -15.49 -6.97
C PHE A 272 -0.75 -16.63 -7.73
N ASP A 273 -0.80 -17.83 -7.14
CA ASP A 273 -0.32 -19.03 -7.82
C ASP A 273 -1.24 -19.41 -9.00
N ARG A 274 -0.85 -20.45 -9.75
CA ARG A 274 -1.59 -20.96 -10.91
C ARG A 274 -3.07 -21.26 -10.65
N HIS A 275 -3.44 -21.57 -9.41
CA HIS A 275 -4.80 -21.94 -8.99
C HIS A 275 -5.60 -20.75 -8.45
N GLY A 276 -4.99 -19.56 -8.39
CA GLY A 276 -5.62 -18.34 -7.88
C GLY A 276 -5.51 -18.18 -6.37
N ALA A 277 -4.67 -18.96 -5.68
CA ALA A 277 -4.45 -18.76 -4.25
C ALA A 277 -3.45 -17.63 -4.00
N LEU A 278 -3.76 -16.76 -3.04
CA LEU A 278 -2.94 -15.60 -2.70
C LEU A 278 -1.54 -16.02 -2.23
N VAL A 279 -0.51 -15.45 -2.84
CA VAL A 279 0.91 -15.67 -2.49
C VAL A 279 1.49 -14.48 -1.74
N ALA A 280 1.29 -13.27 -2.27
CA ALA A 280 1.73 -12.03 -1.63
C ALA A 280 0.81 -10.85 -1.99
N ASN A 281 0.75 -9.86 -1.10
CA ASN A 281 -0.07 -8.66 -1.25
C ASN A 281 0.61 -7.46 -0.59
N ALA A 282 0.62 -6.31 -1.28
CA ALA A 282 1.10 -5.06 -0.70
C ALA A 282 0.14 -4.57 0.42
N PRO A 283 0.65 -4.22 1.61
CA PRO A 283 -0.17 -3.99 2.81
C PRO A 283 -0.88 -2.62 2.77
N HIS A 284 -1.99 -2.55 2.03
CA HIS A 284 -2.80 -1.34 1.92
C HIS A 284 -4.13 -1.49 2.67
N MET A 285 -5.04 -2.36 2.23
CA MET A 285 -6.37 -2.52 2.82
C MET A 285 -6.66 -3.93 3.33
N PRO A 286 -6.85 -4.12 4.66
CA PRO A 286 -7.08 -5.43 5.23
C PRO A 286 -8.30 -6.19 4.70
N VAL A 287 -9.37 -5.49 4.30
CA VAL A 287 -10.57 -6.15 3.75
C VAL A 287 -10.37 -6.76 2.36
N HIS A 288 -9.40 -6.25 1.60
CA HIS A 288 -8.99 -6.88 0.34
C HIS A 288 -8.25 -8.20 0.61
N LEU A 289 -7.66 -8.34 1.81
CA LEU A 289 -6.93 -9.54 2.23
C LEU A 289 -7.92 -10.68 2.47
N GLY A 290 -7.90 -11.70 1.61
CA GLY A 290 -8.77 -12.88 1.74
C GLY A 290 -10.13 -12.78 1.05
N SER A 291 -10.39 -11.68 0.33
CA SER A 291 -11.50 -11.57 -0.61
C SER A 291 -11.04 -11.57 -2.07
N MET A 292 -9.83 -11.08 -2.37
CA MET A 292 -9.30 -11.08 -3.75
C MET A 292 -9.02 -12.49 -4.31
N ASP A 293 -8.66 -13.47 -3.47
CA ASP A 293 -8.52 -14.88 -3.88
C ASP A 293 -9.83 -15.40 -4.49
N ARG A 294 -10.97 -15.10 -3.86
CA ARG A 294 -12.30 -15.46 -4.38
C ARG A 294 -12.65 -14.77 -5.69
N SER A 295 -12.23 -13.52 -5.90
CA SER A 295 -12.39 -12.85 -7.19
C SER A 295 -11.59 -13.57 -8.28
N VAL A 296 -10.32 -13.88 -8.03
CA VAL A 296 -9.45 -14.57 -9.00
C VAL A 296 -9.98 -15.97 -9.30
N GLU A 297 -10.32 -16.76 -8.27
CA GLU A 297 -10.93 -18.08 -8.42
C GLU A 297 -12.23 -18.04 -9.24
N THR A 298 -13.04 -16.99 -9.06
CA THR A 298 -14.29 -16.82 -9.82
C THR A 298 -14.02 -16.49 -11.28
N ILE A 299 -13.07 -15.60 -11.57
CA ILE A 299 -12.63 -15.33 -12.95
C ILE A 299 -12.11 -16.61 -13.61
N ILE A 300 -11.27 -17.39 -12.94
CA ILE A 300 -10.78 -18.68 -13.44
C ILE A 300 -11.94 -19.63 -13.74
N ARG A 301 -12.87 -19.78 -12.80
CA ARG A 301 -14.02 -20.69 -12.91
C ARG A 301 -14.94 -20.31 -14.06
N LEU A 302 -15.33 -19.04 -14.15
CA LEU A 302 -16.33 -18.57 -15.13
C LEU A 302 -15.79 -18.47 -16.56
N ASN A 303 -14.47 -18.39 -16.72
CA ASN A 303 -13.83 -18.30 -18.04
C ASN A 303 -13.01 -19.55 -18.39
N SER A 304 -13.16 -20.65 -17.65
CA SER A 304 -12.39 -21.88 -17.86
C SER A 304 -12.50 -22.39 -19.30
N GLY A 305 -11.36 -22.57 -19.97
CA GLY A 305 -11.29 -22.97 -21.38
C GLY A 305 -11.37 -21.83 -22.40
N ASP A 306 -11.59 -20.58 -21.97
CA ASP A 306 -11.71 -19.39 -22.82
C ASP A 306 -10.88 -18.21 -22.27
N ILE A 307 -9.63 -18.49 -21.86
CA ILE A 307 -8.68 -17.49 -21.37
C ILE A 307 -7.47 -17.46 -22.31
N HIS A 308 -7.16 -16.30 -22.86
CA HIS A 308 -6.11 -16.12 -23.85
C HIS A 308 -5.02 -15.16 -23.38
N PRO A 309 -3.81 -15.26 -23.96
CA PRO A 309 -2.77 -14.26 -23.78
C PRO A 309 -3.26 -12.85 -24.13
N GLY A 310 -3.07 -11.91 -23.21
CA GLY A 310 -3.52 -10.52 -23.35
C GLY A 310 -4.97 -10.27 -22.94
N ASP A 311 -5.69 -11.28 -22.42
CA ASP A 311 -6.98 -11.05 -21.79
C ASP A 311 -6.82 -10.40 -20.41
N VAL A 312 -7.73 -9.51 -20.03
CA VAL A 312 -7.84 -8.94 -18.68
C VAL A 312 -9.32 -8.90 -18.30
N PHE A 313 -9.62 -9.21 -17.03
CA PHE A 313 -10.98 -9.28 -16.52
C PHE A 313 -11.20 -8.29 -15.38
N ALA A 314 -12.43 -7.80 -15.23
CA ALA A 314 -12.88 -6.92 -14.16
C ALA A 314 -14.12 -7.51 -13.46
N LEU A 315 -14.16 -7.39 -12.13
CA LEU A 315 -15.22 -7.91 -11.27
C LEU A 315 -15.35 -7.05 -9.99
N ASN A 316 -16.57 -6.69 -9.61
CA ASN A 316 -16.90 -6.12 -8.29
C ASN A 316 -18.10 -6.83 -7.63
N ALA A 317 -18.71 -7.82 -8.30
CA ALA A 317 -19.89 -8.51 -7.81
C ALA A 317 -19.64 -9.11 -6.42
N PRO A 318 -20.35 -8.63 -5.37
CA PRO A 318 -20.04 -9.02 -3.99
C PRO A 318 -20.27 -10.51 -3.72
N TYR A 319 -21.25 -11.10 -4.41
CA TYR A 319 -21.59 -12.52 -4.31
C TYR A 319 -20.59 -13.44 -5.03
N ASN A 320 -19.64 -12.87 -5.79
CA ASN A 320 -18.66 -13.57 -6.62
C ASN A 320 -17.21 -13.16 -6.30
N GLY A 321 -16.94 -12.75 -5.05
CA GLY A 321 -15.61 -12.42 -4.56
C GLY A 321 -15.35 -10.92 -4.36
N GLY A 322 -16.24 -10.06 -4.86
CA GLY A 322 -16.24 -8.63 -4.54
C GLY A 322 -16.52 -8.38 -3.06
N THR A 323 -16.18 -7.18 -2.59
CA THR A 323 -16.44 -6.70 -1.22
C THR A 323 -17.68 -5.81 -1.18
N HIS A 324 -17.70 -4.81 -2.06
CA HIS A 324 -18.84 -3.94 -2.39
C HIS A 324 -18.62 -3.40 -3.81
N LEU A 325 -19.58 -2.68 -4.38
CA LEU A 325 -19.49 -2.25 -5.79
C LEU A 325 -18.35 -1.26 -6.10
N PRO A 326 -17.99 -0.30 -5.22
CA PRO A 326 -16.85 0.59 -5.49
C PRO A 326 -15.51 -0.13 -5.64
N ASP A 327 -15.34 -1.29 -5.02
CA ASP A 327 -14.09 -2.07 -5.08
C ASP A 327 -14.06 -2.94 -6.33
N ILE A 328 -13.47 -2.42 -7.41
CA ILE A 328 -13.33 -3.17 -8.66
C ILE A 328 -12.00 -3.92 -8.65
N THR A 329 -12.07 -5.24 -8.85
CA THR A 329 -10.91 -6.12 -8.99
C THR A 329 -10.61 -6.35 -10.46
N VAL A 330 -9.39 -6.01 -10.89
CA VAL A 330 -8.85 -6.31 -12.22
C VAL A 330 -7.90 -7.50 -12.10
N VAL A 331 -8.10 -8.54 -12.91
CA VAL A 331 -7.38 -9.81 -12.88
C VAL A 331 -6.72 -10.08 -14.23
N THR A 332 -5.41 -10.33 -14.21
CA THR A 332 -4.57 -10.55 -15.41
C THR A 332 -3.85 -11.90 -15.32
N PRO A 333 -4.02 -12.81 -16.30
CA PRO A 333 -3.28 -14.06 -16.38
C PRO A 333 -1.82 -13.83 -16.77
N VAL A 334 -0.90 -14.56 -16.13
CA VAL A 334 0.52 -14.57 -16.48
C VAL A 334 0.79 -15.83 -17.30
N PHE A 335 0.91 -15.68 -18.61
CA PHE A 335 1.26 -16.79 -19.50
C PHE A 335 2.77 -17.02 -19.58
N ASP A 336 3.14 -18.25 -19.92
CA ASP A 336 4.50 -18.63 -20.27
C ASP A 336 5.00 -17.95 -21.57
N ASP A 337 6.26 -18.19 -21.93
CA ASP A 337 6.88 -17.60 -23.12
C ASP A 337 6.24 -18.13 -24.41
N ALA A 338 5.80 -19.40 -24.44
CA ALA A 338 5.09 -20.00 -25.57
C ALA A 338 3.64 -19.50 -25.70
N ARG A 339 3.11 -18.87 -24.65
CA ARG A 339 1.74 -18.36 -24.56
C ARG A 339 0.67 -19.46 -24.61
N GLU A 340 0.99 -20.62 -24.04
CA GLU A 340 0.13 -21.80 -24.01
C GLU A 340 -0.40 -22.08 -22.60
N GLU A 341 0.43 -21.88 -21.57
CA GLU A 341 0.09 -22.21 -20.19
C GLU A 341 0.05 -20.96 -19.29
N ILE A 342 -0.94 -20.92 -18.41
CA ILE A 342 -1.02 -19.90 -17.35
C ILE A 342 -0.15 -20.36 -16.18
N LEU A 343 0.87 -19.58 -15.89
CA LEU A 343 1.81 -19.81 -14.79
C LEU A 343 1.25 -19.27 -13.48
N PHE A 344 0.76 -18.02 -13.48
CA PHE A 344 0.37 -17.27 -12.29
C PHE A 344 -0.76 -16.29 -12.62
N TRP A 345 -1.21 -15.54 -11.61
CA TRP A 345 -2.11 -14.41 -11.80
C TRP A 345 -1.60 -13.18 -11.06
N ALA A 346 -1.85 -12.01 -11.65
CA ALA A 346 -1.70 -10.71 -11.01
C ALA A 346 -3.09 -10.08 -10.89
N ALA A 347 -3.38 -9.48 -9.74
CA ALA A 347 -4.62 -8.72 -9.57
C ALA A 347 -4.42 -7.46 -8.75
N SER A 348 -5.23 -6.47 -9.06
CA SER A 348 -5.32 -5.22 -8.31
C SER A 348 -6.79 -4.94 -8.02
N ARG A 349 -7.09 -4.48 -6.81
CA ARG A 349 -8.41 -3.98 -6.42
C ARG A 349 -8.28 -2.52 -6.04
N GLY A 350 -9.15 -1.67 -6.55
CA GLY A 350 -9.13 -0.23 -6.28
C GLY A 350 -10.53 0.25 -5.93
N HIS A 351 -10.63 1.13 -4.94
CA HIS A 351 -11.89 1.76 -4.57
C HIS A 351 -12.17 2.95 -5.50
N HIS A 352 -13.10 2.78 -6.42
CA HIS A 352 -13.55 3.85 -7.29
C HIS A 352 -14.41 4.83 -6.50
N ALA A 353 -14.23 6.13 -6.75
CA ALA A 353 -14.95 7.16 -6.00
C ALA A 353 -16.47 7.06 -6.18
N ASP A 354 -16.95 6.70 -7.37
CA ASP A 354 -18.37 6.51 -7.69
C ASP A 354 -18.50 5.54 -8.86
N VAL A 355 -19.31 4.51 -8.72
CA VAL A 355 -19.71 3.55 -9.77
C VAL A 355 -21.23 3.61 -10.00
N GLY A 356 -21.87 4.71 -9.61
CA GLY A 356 -23.31 4.94 -9.70
C GLY A 356 -24.04 4.80 -8.38
N GLY A 357 -25.29 4.38 -8.43
CA GLY A 357 -26.15 4.21 -7.25
C GLY A 357 -26.94 5.46 -6.90
N THR A 358 -27.82 5.33 -5.90
CA THR A 358 -28.82 6.36 -5.55
C THR A 358 -28.23 7.61 -4.91
N ALA A 359 -27.00 7.55 -4.39
CA ALA A 359 -26.29 8.67 -3.82
C ALA A 359 -24.84 8.75 -4.35
N PRO A 360 -24.23 9.95 -4.38
CA PRO A 360 -22.82 10.10 -4.73
C PRO A 360 -21.93 9.23 -3.86
N GLY A 361 -20.86 8.74 -4.46
CA GLY A 361 -19.89 7.91 -3.74
C GLY A 361 -20.19 6.41 -3.83
N SER A 362 -21.36 6.01 -4.34
CA SER A 362 -21.86 4.62 -4.31
C SER A 362 -21.96 4.02 -2.90
N MET A 363 -22.01 4.86 -1.88
CA MET A 363 -22.09 4.48 -0.45
C MET A 363 -23.43 4.87 0.16
N THR A 364 -24.55 4.63 -0.54
CA THR A 364 -25.88 5.04 -0.06
C THR A 364 -26.23 4.32 1.26
N PRO A 365 -26.41 5.04 2.39
CA PRO A 365 -26.79 4.44 3.67
C PRO A 365 -28.20 3.83 3.69
N LEU A 366 -29.02 4.12 2.68
CA LEU A 366 -30.43 3.73 2.63
C LEU A 366 -30.70 2.55 1.67
N ALA A 367 -29.66 2.02 1.02
CA ALA A 367 -29.82 0.89 0.10
C ALA A 367 -30.41 -0.34 0.80
N THR A 368 -31.32 -0.97 0.09
CA THR A 368 -31.93 -2.25 0.44
C THR A 368 -31.66 -3.34 -0.58
N THR A 369 -31.33 -2.93 -1.81
CA THR A 369 -30.88 -3.79 -2.90
C THR A 369 -29.54 -3.32 -3.46
N VAL A 370 -28.73 -4.24 -3.97
CA VAL A 370 -27.40 -3.93 -4.53
C VAL A 370 -27.47 -3.02 -5.76
N ASP A 371 -28.55 -3.08 -6.53
CA ASP A 371 -28.73 -2.20 -7.70
C ASP A 371 -28.83 -0.71 -7.29
N GLU A 372 -29.29 -0.42 -6.06
CA GLU A 372 -29.31 0.95 -5.51
C GLU A 372 -27.90 1.45 -5.14
N GLU A 373 -26.90 0.57 -5.08
CA GLU A 373 -25.49 0.88 -4.75
C GLU A 373 -24.67 1.24 -5.99
N GLY A 374 -25.11 0.85 -7.20
CA GLY A 374 -24.45 1.21 -8.46
C GLY A 374 -24.27 0.06 -9.44
N VAL A 375 -23.30 0.23 -10.35
CA VAL A 375 -23.05 -0.70 -11.45
C VAL A 375 -22.28 -1.93 -10.96
N LEU A 376 -22.80 -3.11 -11.29
CA LEU A 376 -22.24 -4.41 -10.94
C LEU A 376 -21.53 -5.07 -12.14
N PHE A 377 -20.24 -5.37 -11.97
CA PHE A 377 -19.39 -6.19 -12.84
C PHE A 377 -19.35 -7.62 -12.30
N ASP A 378 -20.09 -8.53 -12.92
CA ASP A 378 -20.09 -9.94 -12.52
C ASP A 378 -18.86 -10.68 -13.05
N ASN A 379 -18.62 -10.60 -14.35
CA ASN A 379 -17.43 -11.10 -15.02
C ASN A 379 -17.28 -10.36 -16.35
N PHE A 380 -16.48 -9.29 -16.38
CA PHE A 380 -16.31 -8.47 -17.57
C PHE A 380 -14.90 -8.61 -18.15
N ARG A 381 -14.75 -9.19 -19.34
CA ARG A 381 -13.49 -9.14 -20.09
C ARG A 381 -13.25 -7.71 -20.58
N ILE A 382 -12.41 -6.96 -19.88
CA ILE A 382 -12.12 -5.54 -20.14
C ILE A 382 -11.03 -5.36 -21.21
N VAL A 383 -10.10 -6.32 -21.33
CA VAL A 383 -9.17 -6.43 -22.45
C VAL A 383 -9.37 -7.79 -23.09
N ASP A 384 -9.60 -7.80 -24.40
CA ASP A 384 -9.80 -9.01 -25.20
C ASP A 384 -8.61 -9.17 -26.15
N ARG A 385 -7.72 -10.11 -25.83
CA ARG A 385 -6.50 -10.42 -26.59
C ARG A 385 -5.68 -9.15 -26.92
N GLY A 386 -5.46 -8.30 -25.92
CA GLY A 386 -4.73 -7.03 -26.04
C GLY A 386 -5.56 -5.84 -26.53
N ARG A 387 -6.84 -6.01 -26.88
CA ARG A 387 -7.74 -4.92 -27.26
C ARG A 387 -8.56 -4.45 -26.07
N PHE A 388 -8.34 -3.21 -25.63
CA PHE A 388 -9.16 -2.58 -24.58
C PHE A 388 -10.59 -2.32 -25.08
N ARG A 389 -11.59 -2.80 -24.34
CA ARG A 389 -13.02 -2.74 -24.71
C ARG A 389 -13.72 -1.50 -24.14
N GLU A 390 -13.20 -0.33 -24.52
CA GLU A 390 -13.60 0.97 -23.94
C GLU A 390 -15.10 1.26 -24.13
N LYS A 391 -15.63 1.04 -25.34
CA LYS A 391 -17.04 1.32 -25.65
C LYS A 391 -17.98 0.41 -24.87
N GLU A 392 -17.63 -0.87 -24.74
CA GLU A 392 -18.42 -1.83 -23.98
C GLU A 392 -18.38 -1.53 -22.49
N LEU A 393 -17.23 -1.08 -21.97
CA LEU A 393 -17.10 -0.64 -20.59
C LEU A 393 -17.90 0.64 -20.33
N GLU A 394 -17.84 1.62 -21.22
CA GLU A 394 -18.62 2.85 -21.13
C GLU A 394 -20.13 2.54 -21.14
N THR A 395 -20.57 1.65 -22.03
CA THR A 395 -21.96 1.18 -22.06
C THR A 395 -22.34 0.52 -20.73
N LEU A 396 -21.49 -0.36 -20.19
CA LEU A 396 -21.77 -1.03 -18.91
C LEU A 396 -21.87 -0.06 -17.72
N LEU A 397 -21.08 1.02 -17.73
CA LEU A 397 -21.12 2.07 -16.71
C LEU A 397 -22.32 3.01 -16.82
N THR A 398 -22.93 3.11 -18.02
CA THR A 398 -23.97 4.12 -18.33
C THR A 398 -25.36 3.55 -18.59
N ASP A 399 -25.46 2.29 -19.02
CA ASP A 399 -26.71 1.56 -19.25
C ASP A 399 -27.17 0.86 -17.96
N HIS A 400 -27.49 1.67 -16.95
CA HIS A 400 -27.97 1.23 -15.65
C HIS A 400 -29.00 2.24 -15.11
N PRO A 401 -30.01 1.82 -14.32
CA PRO A 401 -30.97 2.77 -13.72
C PRO A 401 -30.31 3.83 -12.83
N TYR A 402 -29.17 3.50 -12.24
CA TYR A 402 -28.33 4.39 -11.43
C TYR A 402 -26.89 4.36 -11.96
N PRO A 403 -26.61 5.01 -13.09
CA PRO A 403 -25.34 4.89 -13.80
C PRO A 403 -24.21 5.60 -13.07
N ALA A 404 -22.97 5.26 -13.41
CA ALA A 404 -21.78 5.95 -12.89
C ALA A 404 -21.82 7.45 -13.24
N ARG A 405 -21.55 8.31 -12.25
CA ARG A 405 -21.60 9.76 -12.43
C ARG A 405 -20.42 10.30 -13.24
N ASN A 406 -19.28 9.60 -13.19
CA ASN A 406 -18.05 10.00 -13.86
C ASN A 406 -17.34 8.81 -14.54
N PRO A 407 -17.93 8.23 -15.60
CA PRO A 407 -17.38 7.05 -16.28
C PRO A 407 -15.97 7.28 -16.84
N VAL A 408 -15.61 8.51 -17.20
CA VAL A 408 -14.26 8.87 -17.66
C VAL A 408 -13.21 8.61 -16.57
N GLN A 409 -13.50 8.97 -15.33
CA GLN A 409 -12.63 8.66 -14.19
C GLN A 409 -12.58 7.16 -13.92
N ASN A 410 -13.72 6.45 -13.96
CA ASN A 410 -13.74 5.00 -13.79
C ASN A 410 -12.85 4.28 -14.81
N ILE A 411 -12.97 4.64 -16.10
CA ILE A 411 -12.16 4.08 -17.19
C ILE A 411 -10.67 4.38 -16.99
N ALA A 412 -10.32 5.60 -16.55
CA ALA A 412 -8.93 5.97 -16.29
C ALA A 412 -8.32 5.15 -15.14
N ASP A 413 -9.04 4.98 -14.04
CA ASP A 413 -8.60 4.16 -12.90
C ASP A 413 -8.49 2.68 -13.27
N LEU A 414 -9.40 2.15 -14.10
CA LEU A 414 -9.30 0.78 -14.62
C LEU A 414 -8.07 0.60 -15.53
N LYS A 415 -7.74 1.60 -16.36
CA LYS A 415 -6.49 1.59 -17.16
C LYS A 415 -5.25 1.59 -16.24
N ALA A 416 -5.26 2.34 -15.14
CA ALA A 416 -4.20 2.33 -14.14
C ALA A 416 -4.03 0.96 -13.45
N GLN A 417 -5.14 0.29 -13.12
CA GLN A 417 -5.14 -1.08 -12.58
C GLN A 417 -4.56 -2.10 -13.57
N ILE A 418 -4.91 -1.99 -14.86
CA ILE A 418 -4.32 -2.84 -15.92
C ILE A 418 -2.80 -2.62 -15.99
N ALA A 419 -2.33 -1.37 -15.96
CA ALA A 419 -0.90 -1.06 -15.97
C ALA A 419 -0.16 -1.62 -14.74
N ALA A 420 -0.78 -1.53 -13.56
CA ALA A 420 -0.24 -2.12 -12.33
C ALA A 420 -0.12 -3.65 -12.43
N ASN A 421 -1.14 -4.32 -12.96
CA ASN A 421 -1.09 -5.77 -13.19
C ASN A 421 0.00 -6.16 -14.19
N GLU A 422 0.18 -5.41 -15.27
CA GLU A 422 1.26 -5.70 -16.22
C GLU A 422 2.66 -5.51 -15.64
N LYS A 423 2.82 -4.57 -14.70
CA LYS A 423 4.06 -4.48 -13.92
C LYS A 423 4.30 -5.77 -13.12
N GLY A 424 3.25 -6.33 -12.51
CA GLY A 424 3.30 -7.61 -11.80
C GLY A 424 3.69 -8.77 -12.73
N VAL A 425 3.05 -8.87 -13.89
CA VAL A 425 3.35 -9.85 -14.95
C VAL A 425 4.83 -9.79 -15.34
N ALA A 426 5.35 -8.59 -15.61
CA ALA A 426 6.74 -8.39 -16.03
C ALA A 426 7.75 -8.82 -14.95
N GLU A 427 7.52 -8.48 -13.67
CA GLU A 427 8.43 -8.87 -12.59
C GLU A 427 8.35 -10.37 -12.26
N LEU A 428 7.16 -10.99 -12.34
CA LEU A 428 7.02 -12.45 -12.20
C LEU A 428 7.80 -13.19 -13.29
N ARG A 429 7.74 -12.73 -14.55
CA ARG A 429 8.51 -13.32 -15.65
C ARG A 429 10.02 -13.17 -15.45
N LYS A 430 10.49 -12.00 -14.99
CA LYS A 430 11.91 -11.80 -14.65
C LYS A 430 12.39 -12.77 -13.57
N MET A 431 11.55 -13.01 -12.56
CA MET A 431 11.85 -13.95 -11.49
C MET A 431 11.93 -15.39 -12.01
N VAL A 432 10.98 -15.83 -12.85
CA VAL A 432 11.04 -17.13 -13.52
C VAL A 432 12.29 -17.28 -14.37
N ALA A 433 12.64 -16.26 -15.16
CA ALA A 433 13.85 -16.27 -15.98
C ALA A 433 15.14 -16.37 -15.14
N HIS A 434 15.14 -15.86 -13.90
CA HIS A 434 16.30 -15.88 -13.02
C HIS A 434 16.44 -17.19 -12.22
N PHE A 435 15.32 -17.71 -11.70
CA PHE A 435 15.33 -18.81 -10.73
C PHE A 435 14.82 -20.14 -11.29
N GLY A 436 14.11 -20.14 -12.43
CA GLY A 436 13.39 -21.30 -12.95
C GLY A 436 11.96 -21.36 -12.43
N LEU A 437 11.04 -21.86 -13.27
CA LEU A 437 9.61 -21.95 -12.93
C LEU A 437 9.35 -22.89 -11.75
N ASP A 438 9.99 -24.07 -11.78
CA ASP A 438 9.88 -25.10 -10.75
C ASP A 438 10.27 -24.60 -9.36
N VAL A 439 11.36 -23.82 -9.28
CA VAL A 439 11.81 -23.19 -8.03
C VAL A 439 10.80 -22.13 -7.59
N VAL A 440 10.36 -21.24 -8.50
CA VAL A 440 9.40 -20.19 -8.15
C VAL A 440 8.09 -20.78 -7.62
N GLU A 441 7.51 -21.77 -8.31
CA GLU A 441 6.28 -22.44 -7.87
C GLU A 441 6.46 -23.12 -6.51
N ALA A 442 7.57 -23.83 -6.30
CA ALA A 442 7.87 -24.47 -5.02
C ALA A 442 7.93 -23.43 -3.88
N TYR A 443 8.60 -22.30 -4.08
CA TYR A 443 8.71 -21.27 -3.05
C TYR A 443 7.43 -20.47 -2.82
N MET A 444 6.54 -20.35 -3.81
CA MET A 444 5.17 -19.86 -3.56
C MET A 444 4.44 -20.77 -2.57
N GLY A 445 4.55 -22.09 -2.75
CA GLY A 445 4.03 -23.10 -1.84
C GLY A 445 4.64 -23.02 -0.43
N HIS A 446 5.97 -22.96 -0.34
CA HIS A 446 6.69 -22.88 0.95
C HIS A 446 6.32 -21.62 1.75
N VAL A 447 6.14 -20.47 1.08
CA VAL A 447 5.71 -19.22 1.73
C VAL A 447 4.31 -19.35 2.32
N GLN A 448 3.40 -20.04 1.62
CA GLN A 448 2.06 -20.34 2.15
C GLN A 448 2.10 -21.36 3.30
N ASP A 449 2.95 -22.38 3.22
CA ASP A 449 3.11 -23.38 4.29
C ASP A 449 3.68 -22.77 5.57
N ASN A 450 4.64 -21.84 5.45
CA ASN A 450 5.18 -21.10 6.59
C ASN A 450 4.11 -20.22 7.27
N ALA A 451 3.24 -19.59 6.48
CA ALA A 451 2.11 -18.82 7.01
C ALA A 451 1.10 -19.72 7.75
N ALA A 452 0.78 -20.89 7.19
CA ALA A 452 -0.07 -21.88 7.85
C ALA A 452 0.52 -22.34 9.19
N GLU A 453 1.81 -22.67 9.21
CA GLU A 453 2.50 -23.10 10.43
C GLU A 453 2.55 -21.98 11.48
N SER A 454 2.67 -20.72 11.06
CA SER A 454 2.62 -19.58 11.96
C SER A 454 1.26 -19.40 12.63
N VAL A 455 0.17 -19.61 11.90
CA VAL A 455 -1.18 -19.60 12.48
C VAL A 455 -1.41 -20.82 13.40
N ARG A 456 -0.88 -22.00 13.06
CA ARG A 456 -0.97 -23.18 13.95
C ARG A 456 -0.36 -22.93 15.34
N ARG A 457 0.75 -22.20 15.42
CA ARG A 457 1.36 -21.80 16.71
C ARG A 457 0.45 -20.88 17.54
N VAL A 458 -0.37 -20.06 16.89
CA VAL A 458 -1.37 -19.22 17.57
C VAL A 458 -2.51 -20.08 18.10
N ILE A 459 -3.01 -21.02 17.28
CA ILE A 459 -4.10 -21.93 17.65
C ILE A 459 -3.78 -22.71 18.93
N GLU A 460 -2.53 -23.12 19.13
CA GLU A 460 -2.03 -23.77 20.36
C GLU A 460 -2.18 -22.93 21.63
N ARG A 461 -2.36 -21.62 21.52
CA ARG A 461 -2.48 -20.69 22.67
C ARG A 461 -3.91 -20.22 22.93
N LEU A 462 -4.80 -20.38 21.96
CA LEU A 462 -6.22 -20.05 22.11
C LEU A 462 -6.90 -20.98 23.12
N PRO A 463 -7.98 -20.56 23.81
CA PRO A 463 -8.79 -21.46 24.62
C PRO A 463 -9.44 -22.56 23.75
N ASP A 464 -9.74 -23.72 24.35
CA ASP A 464 -10.34 -24.86 23.62
C ASP A 464 -11.70 -24.52 23.00
N SER A 465 -12.47 -23.67 23.68
CA SER A 465 -13.72 -23.10 23.16
C SER A 465 -13.88 -21.69 23.72
N ALA A 466 -14.22 -20.74 22.85
CA ALA A 466 -14.67 -19.42 23.24
C ALA A 466 -15.82 -18.96 22.35
N ALA A 467 -16.70 -18.12 22.88
CA ALA A 467 -17.83 -17.59 22.14
C ALA A 467 -18.04 -16.12 22.49
N TYR A 468 -18.56 -15.36 21.54
CA TYR A 468 -18.88 -13.95 21.71
C TYR A 468 -20.14 -13.59 20.91
N GLU A 469 -20.99 -12.76 21.51
CA GLU A 469 -22.13 -12.16 20.82
C GLU A 469 -21.92 -10.67 20.69
N TYR A 470 -22.00 -10.16 19.47
CA TYR A 470 -21.80 -8.76 19.16
C TYR A 470 -23.12 -8.15 18.65
N PRO A 471 -23.84 -7.38 19.49
CA PRO A 471 -25.04 -6.67 19.07
C PRO A 471 -24.68 -5.37 18.31
N THR A 472 -25.35 -5.14 17.18
CA THR A 472 -25.14 -3.95 16.32
C THR A 472 -26.25 -2.91 16.52
N ASP A 473 -26.02 -1.69 16.02
CA ASP A 473 -27.02 -0.61 16.07
C ASP A 473 -28.28 -0.89 15.21
N THR A 474 -28.21 -1.80 14.24
CA THR A 474 -29.36 -2.21 13.41
C THR A 474 -30.27 -3.22 14.11
N GLY A 475 -29.88 -3.72 15.29
CA GLY A 475 -30.57 -4.79 16.01
C GLY A 475 -30.14 -6.20 15.57
N GLN A 476 -29.31 -6.33 14.53
CA GLN A 476 -28.69 -7.61 14.16
C GLN A 476 -27.59 -7.97 15.17
N VAL A 477 -27.41 -9.27 15.39
CA VAL A 477 -26.39 -9.85 16.28
C VAL A 477 -25.50 -10.78 15.48
N ILE A 478 -24.19 -10.55 15.57
CA ILE A 478 -23.15 -11.47 15.08
C ILE A 478 -22.78 -12.39 16.23
N ARG A 479 -22.83 -13.70 15.98
CA ARG A 479 -22.44 -14.73 16.96
C ARG A 479 -21.26 -15.48 16.40
N VAL A 480 -20.20 -15.60 17.18
CA VAL A 480 -19.04 -16.39 16.78
C VAL A 480 -18.64 -17.33 17.91
N LYS A 481 -18.36 -18.58 17.54
CA LYS A 481 -17.77 -19.58 18.41
C LYS A 481 -16.48 -20.08 17.77
N ILE A 482 -15.38 -19.98 18.50
CA ILE A 482 -14.07 -20.51 18.10
C ILE A 482 -13.83 -21.80 18.90
N THR A 483 -13.56 -22.89 18.21
CA THR A 483 -13.22 -24.19 18.82
C THR A 483 -11.89 -24.70 18.27
N VAL A 484 -11.06 -25.27 19.12
CA VAL A 484 -9.71 -25.72 18.76
C VAL A 484 -9.61 -27.24 18.82
N ASP A 485 -9.19 -27.85 17.71
CA ASP A 485 -8.71 -29.23 17.67
C ASP A 485 -7.18 -29.23 17.86
N ARG A 486 -6.75 -29.59 19.06
CA ARG A 486 -5.32 -29.62 19.43
C ARG A 486 -4.53 -30.70 18.69
N GLN A 487 -5.18 -31.81 18.32
CA GLN A 487 -4.49 -32.91 17.64
C GLN A 487 -4.19 -32.54 16.20
N LYS A 488 -5.15 -31.90 15.52
CA LYS A 488 -4.96 -31.41 14.14
C LYS A 488 -4.27 -30.07 14.06
N ARG A 489 -4.20 -29.33 15.18
CA ARG A 489 -3.75 -27.93 15.25
C ARG A 489 -4.60 -27.04 14.34
N GLU A 490 -5.90 -27.27 14.36
CA GLU A 490 -6.90 -26.57 13.55
C GLU A 490 -7.90 -25.85 14.45
N ALA A 491 -8.46 -24.74 13.97
CA ALA A 491 -9.53 -24.03 14.64
C ALA A 491 -10.77 -23.96 13.75
N THR A 492 -11.95 -24.17 14.32
CA THR A 492 -13.23 -23.87 13.65
C THR A 492 -13.79 -22.56 14.17
N VAL A 493 -14.00 -21.61 13.26
CA VAL A 493 -14.68 -20.34 13.49
C VAL A 493 -16.10 -20.48 12.96
N ASP A 494 -17.05 -20.61 13.86
CA ASP A 494 -18.45 -20.91 13.56
C ASP A 494 -19.34 -19.69 13.83
N PHE A 495 -19.96 -19.18 12.78
CA PHE A 495 -20.90 -18.06 12.82
C PHE A 495 -22.38 -18.49 12.95
N THR A 496 -22.64 -19.77 13.23
CA THR A 496 -23.99 -20.29 13.44
C THR A 496 -24.73 -19.52 14.53
N GLY A 497 -25.98 -19.14 14.22
CA GLY A 497 -26.80 -18.29 15.07
C GLY A 497 -26.64 -16.79 14.80
N THR A 498 -25.72 -16.37 13.93
CA THR A 498 -25.71 -14.99 13.42
C THR A 498 -27.03 -14.65 12.74
N SER A 499 -27.45 -13.40 12.88
CA SER A 499 -28.76 -12.93 12.40
C SER A 499 -28.92 -13.11 10.88
N PRO A 500 -30.15 -13.35 10.39
CA PRO A 500 -30.41 -13.45 8.96
C PRO A 500 -30.18 -12.10 8.26
N VAL A 501 -30.10 -12.16 6.92
CA VAL A 501 -30.13 -10.97 6.07
C VAL A 501 -31.33 -10.09 6.41
N MET A 502 -31.09 -8.77 6.48
CA MET A 502 -32.16 -7.78 6.65
C MET A 502 -32.22 -6.86 5.43
N LYS A 503 -33.36 -6.21 5.25
CA LYS A 503 -33.60 -5.21 4.19
C LYS A 503 -32.92 -3.88 4.54
N ASN A 504 -31.59 -3.91 4.62
CA ASN A 504 -30.65 -2.81 4.81
C ASN A 504 -29.33 -3.16 4.09
N ASN A 505 -28.32 -2.30 4.17
CA ASN A 505 -27.02 -2.51 3.54
C ASN A 505 -25.94 -3.09 4.47
N PHE A 506 -26.28 -3.51 5.70
CA PHE A 506 -25.35 -4.07 6.69
C PHE A 506 -25.06 -5.57 6.48
N ASN A 507 -25.44 -6.13 5.34
CA ASN A 507 -25.14 -7.51 5.01
C ASN A 507 -23.72 -7.61 4.44
N ALA A 508 -22.83 -8.35 5.09
CA ALA A 508 -21.46 -8.56 4.62
C ALA A 508 -21.39 -9.84 3.74
N PRO A 509 -20.89 -9.76 2.50
CA PRO A 509 -20.61 -10.93 1.68
C PRO A 509 -19.66 -11.91 2.38
N GLU A 510 -19.76 -13.20 2.05
CA GLU A 510 -18.86 -14.23 2.59
C GLU A 510 -17.37 -13.88 2.46
N PRO A 511 -16.88 -13.33 1.32
CA PRO A 511 -15.50 -12.87 1.20
C PRO A 511 -15.07 -11.85 2.27
N VAL A 512 -15.97 -10.94 2.68
CA VAL A 512 -15.69 -9.95 3.75
C VAL A 512 -15.55 -10.62 5.11
N ALA A 513 -16.44 -11.56 5.44
CA ALA A 513 -16.36 -12.29 6.70
C ALA A 513 -15.09 -13.16 6.77
N ARG A 514 -14.71 -13.80 5.65
CA ARG A 514 -13.46 -14.56 5.52
C ARG A 514 -12.23 -13.66 5.68
N ALA A 515 -12.24 -12.46 5.10
CA ALA A 515 -11.19 -11.46 5.27
C ALA A 515 -11.01 -11.04 6.74
N ALA A 516 -12.11 -10.82 7.47
CA ALA A 516 -12.07 -10.51 8.89
C ALA A 516 -11.45 -11.64 9.73
N VAL A 517 -11.75 -12.90 9.41
CA VAL A 517 -11.12 -14.07 10.05
C VAL A 517 -9.62 -14.10 9.74
N LEU A 518 -9.22 -13.97 8.48
CA LEU A 518 -7.82 -13.93 8.07
C LEU A 518 -7.06 -12.84 8.83
N TYR A 519 -7.60 -11.62 8.85
CA TYR A 519 -7.03 -10.48 9.55
C TYR A 519 -6.87 -10.75 11.05
N ALA A 520 -7.92 -11.22 11.73
CA ALA A 520 -7.88 -11.47 13.17
C ALA A 520 -6.80 -12.49 13.54
N PHE A 521 -6.72 -13.62 12.83
CA PHE A 521 -5.69 -14.63 13.08
C PHE A 521 -4.29 -14.13 12.73
N ARG A 522 -4.14 -13.31 11.67
CA ARG A 522 -2.85 -12.71 11.33
C ARG A 522 -2.35 -11.74 12.42
N VAL A 523 -3.24 -10.92 12.99
CA VAL A 523 -2.88 -10.02 14.11
C VAL A 523 -2.40 -10.83 15.30
N MET A 524 -3.07 -11.95 15.61
CA MET A 524 -2.72 -12.83 16.71
C MET A 524 -1.38 -13.56 16.54
N VAL A 525 -0.78 -13.58 15.34
CA VAL A 525 0.56 -14.17 15.13
C VAL A 525 1.67 -13.37 15.83
N GLU A 526 1.50 -12.04 15.98
CA GLU A 526 2.50 -11.15 16.60
C GLU A 526 3.91 -11.19 15.97
N ASP A 527 3.97 -11.50 14.68
CA ASP A 527 5.23 -11.58 13.93
C ASP A 527 5.07 -10.94 12.54
N MET A 528 6.19 -10.66 11.87
CA MET A 528 6.23 -10.08 10.52
C MET A 528 6.17 -11.16 9.45
N ILE A 529 5.07 -11.92 9.41
CA ILE A 529 4.79 -12.86 8.33
C ILE A 529 4.00 -12.21 7.18
N PRO A 530 4.16 -12.66 5.92
CA PRO A 530 3.34 -12.20 4.81
C PRO A 530 1.88 -12.57 5.01
N MET A 531 0.99 -11.73 4.51
CA MET A 531 -0.42 -12.10 4.43
C MET A 531 -0.67 -12.88 3.14
N ASN A 532 -0.99 -14.17 3.26
CA ASN A 532 -1.27 -15.03 2.12
C ASN A 532 -2.33 -16.10 2.45
N ALA A 533 -2.75 -16.88 1.44
CA ALA A 533 -3.81 -17.89 1.60
C ALA A 533 -3.46 -19.01 2.61
N GLY A 534 -2.17 -19.20 2.92
CA GLY A 534 -1.68 -20.14 3.91
C GLY A 534 -2.23 -19.91 5.31
N CYS A 535 -2.42 -18.66 5.71
CA CYS A 535 -2.97 -18.28 7.03
C CYS A 535 -4.36 -18.89 7.30
N LEU A 536 -5.16 -19.16 6.27
CA LEU A 536 -6.50 -19.75 6.43
C LEU A 536 -6.52 -21.27 6.34
N ARG A 537 -5.43 -21.93 5.88
CA ARG A 537 -5.37 -23.39 5.78
C ARG A 537 -5.70 -24.13 7.09
N PRO A 538 -5.24 -23.67 8.28
CA PRO A 538 -5.59 -24.34 9.55
C PRO A 538 -6.92 -23.85 10.16
N ILE A 539 -7.70 -23.03 9.43
CA ILE A 539 -8.94 -22.42 9.93
C ILE A 539 -10.13 -22.91 9.11
N ASN A 540 -11.04 -23.64 9.75
CA ASN A 540 -12.33 -23.99 9.17
C ASN A 540 -13.34 -22.88 9.48
N ILE A 541 -13.92 -22.27 8.45
CA ILE A 541 -14.88 -21.17 8.59
C ILE A 541 -16.28 -21.68 8.25
N VAL A 542 -17.22 -21.55 9.19
CA VAL A 542 -18.61 -21.94 9.01
C VAL A 542 -19.48 -20.69 9.04
N ILE A 543 -20.09 -20.37 7.90
CA ILE A 543 -21.05 -19.26 7.76
C ILE A 543 -22.38 -19.83 7.24
N PRO A 544 -23.49 -19.71 7.99
CA PRO A 544 -24.79 -20.21 7.55
C PRO A 544 -25.30 -19.50 6.30
N ASP A 545 -25.94 -20.24 5.38
CA ASP A 545 -26.66 -19.66 4.25
C ASP A 545 -27.81 -18.76 4.73
N GLY A 546 -28.01 -17.61 4.08
CA GLY A 546 -29.04 -16.64 4.45
C GLY A 546 -28.75 -15.82 5.71
N SER A 547 -27.59 -16.04 6.35
CA SER A 547 -27.03 -15.15 7.36
C SER A 547 -26.67 -13.79 6.76
N MET A 548 -26.68 -12.72 7.56
CA MET A 548 -26.17 -11.42 7.15
C MET A 548 -24.69 -11.45 6.73
N LEU A 549 -23.94 -12.51 7.04
CA LEU A 549 -22.55 -12.72 6.63
C LEU A 549 -22.41 -13.57 5.35
N LYS A 550 -23.52 -13.98 4.75
CA LYS A 550 -23.60 -14.68 3.46
C LYS A 550 -24.90 -14.31 2.72
N PRO A 551 -25.07 -13.02 2.38
CA PRO A 551 -26.20 -12.56 1.58
C PRO A 551 -26.17 -13.14 0.17
N ALA A 552 -27.35 -13.23 -0.45
CA ALA A 552 -27.51 -13.53 -1.86
C ALA A 552 -28.05 -12.30 -2.60
N TYR A 553 -27.85 -12.27 -3.93
CA TYR A 553 -28.49 -11.27 -4.79
C TYR A 553 -30.01 -11.26 -4.57
N PRO A 554 -30.67 -10.09 -4.43
CA PRO A 554 -30.15 -8.73 -4.64
C PRO A 554 -29.85 -7.94 -3.36
N ALA A 555 -29.55 -8.58 -2.22
CA ALA A 555 -29.40 -7.84 -0.94
C ALA A 555 -28.28 -6.78 -0.98
N ALA A 556 -28.55 -5.57 -0.49
CA ALA A 556 -27.54 -4.52 -0.34
C ALA A 556 -26.42 -4.92 0.65
N VAL A 557 -25.19 -4.48 0.36
CA VAL A 557 -23.96 -4.92 1.04
C VAL A 557 -22.94 -3.84 1.35
N VAL A 558 -23.16 -2.58 0.95
CA VAL A 558 -22.12 -1.55 1.05
C VAL A 558 -21.64 -1.32 2.48
N ALA A 559 -22.54 -1.30 3.47
CA ALA A 559 -22.19 -1.25 4.89
C ALA A 559 -21.65 -2.58 5.43
N GLY A 560 -21.91 -3.68 4.73
CA GLY A 560 -21.28 -4.97 4.95
C GLY A 560 -19.75 -4.88 4.96
N ASN A 561 -19.19 -4.18 3.96
CA ASN A 561 -17.74 -4.02 3.79
C ASN A 561 -17.11 -3.09 4.83
N VAL A 562 -17.78 -1.98 5.18
CA VAL A 562 -17.16 -0.90 5.97
C VAL A 562 -17.62 -0.82 7.43
N GLU A 563 -18.77 -1.42 7.78
CA GLU A 563 -19.31 -1.45 9.15
C GLU A 563 -19.33 -2.88 9.70
N THR A 564 -20.04 -3.79 9.04
CA THR A 564 -20.22 -5.17 9.53
C THR A 564 -18.89 -5.92 9.59
N SER A 565 -17.95 -5.67 8.69
CA SER A 565 -16.59 -6.22 8.75
C SER A 565 -15.85 -5.83 10.04
N GLN A 566 -16.03 -4.60 10.52
CA GLN A 566 -15.48 -4.12 11.80
C GLN A 566 -16.16 -4.83 12.97
N HIS A 567 -17.47 -5.02 12.91
CA HIS A 567 -18.23 -5.76 13.92
C HIS A 567 -17.82 -7.23 14.01
N VAL A 568 -17.62 -7.92 12.88
CA VAL A 568 -17.11 -9.30 12.84
C VAL A 568 -15.72 -9.37 13.46
N THR A 569 -14.85 -8.42 13.15
CA THR A 569 -13.49 -8.35 13.69
C THR A 569 -13.50 -8.14 15.21
N ASN A 570 -14.33 -7.22 15.72
CA ASN A 570 -14.54 -7.03 17.15
C ASN A 570 -15.07 -8.31 17.82
N ALA A 571 -16.02 -9.01 17.20
CA ALA A 571 -16.56 -10.27 17.74
C ALA A 571 -15.48 -11.36 17.84
N LEU A 572 -14.59 -11.46 16.84
CA LEU A 572 -13.46 -12.40 16.85
C LEU A 572 -12.46 -12.09 17.97
N PHE A 573 -12.03 -10.84 18.11
CA PHE A 573 -11.11 -10.45 19.18
C PHE A 573 -11.74 -10.55 20.56
N GLY A 574 -13.04 -10.24 20.68
CA GLY A 574 -13.83 -10.44 21.88
C GLY A 574 -13.89 -11.92 22.28
N ALA A 575 -14.12 -12.83 21.34
CA ALA A 575 -14.09 -14.27 21.59
C ALA A 575 -12.69 -14.74 22.03
N MET A 576 -11.62 -14.24 21.41
CA MET A 576 -10.24 -14.57 21.81
C MET A 576 -9.82 -13.89 23.12
N GLY A 577 -10.60 -12.92 23.62
CA GLY A 577 -10.28 -12.11 24.79
C GLY A 577 -8.99 -11.29 24.64
N ALA A 578 -8.59 -10.97 23.41
CA ALA A 578 -7.28 -10.38 23.14
C ALA A 578 -7.31 -8.85 23.15
N ILE A 579 -8.34 -8.25 22.57
CA ILE A 579 -8.44 -6.81 22.33
C ILE A 579 -9.87 -6.37 22.66
N ALA A 580 -10.03 -5.21 23.32
CA ALA A 580 -11.34 -4.60 23.53
C ALA A 580 -11.97 -4.16 22.19
N ASN A 581 -13.25 -3.80 22.19
CA ASN A 581 -13.90 -3.40 20.96
C ASN A 581 -13.30 -2.10 20.43
N ALA A 582 -12.82 -2.12 19.18
CA ALA A 582 -12.47 -0.92 18.44
C ALA A 582 -13.73 -0.09 18.13
N GLN A 583 -13.54 1.07 17.49
CA GLN A 583 -14.62 1.97 17.11
C GLN A 583 -15.77 1.34 16.30
N GLY A 584 -15.56 0.17 15.68
CA GLY A 584 -16.61 -0.63 15.03
C GLY A 584 -17.23 -0.02 13.78
N THR A 585 -16.66 1.08 13.29
CA THR A 585 -17.12 1.82 12.11
C THR A 585 -15.91 2.42 11.38
N MET A 586 -16.04 2.67 10.08
CA MET A 586 -15.07 3.47 9.34
C MET A 586 -15.48 4.95 9.25
N ASN A 587 -16.64 5.34 9.81
CA ASN A 587 -17.21 6.69 9.74
C ASN A 587 -17.21 7.22 8.30
N ASN A 588 -17.84 6.47 7.40
CA ASN A 588 -17.82 6.72 5.97
C ASN A 588 -18.60 8.00 5.65
N LEU A 589 -17.88 9.04 5.28
CA LEU A 589 -18.44 10.30 4.82
C LEU A 589 -18.35 10.34 3.30
N THR A 590 -19.49 10.49 2.65
CA THR A 590 -19.56 10.76 1.21
C THR A 590 -20.27 12.08 0.98
N PHE A 591 -19.82 12.78 -0.05
CA PHE A 591 -20.56 13.92 -0.56
C PHE A 591 -20.30 14.10 -2.04
N GLY A 592 -21.20 14.80 -2.72
CA GLY A 592 -21.01 15.13 -4.11
C GLY A 592 -22.21 15.74 -4.78
N ASN A 593 -22.05 15.94 -6.08
CA ASN A 593 -23.07 16.38 -7.01
C ASN A 593 -22.78 15.77 -8.39
N ARG A 594 -23.33 16.34 -9.47
CA ARG A 594 -23.09 15.85 -10.84
C ARG A 594 -21.62 15.91 -11.26
N LYS A 595 -20.84 16.85 -10.72
CA LYS A 595 -19.44 17.11 -11.12
C LYS A 595 -18.43 16.48 -10.17
N TYR A 596 -18.71 16.51 -8.87
CA TYR A 596 -17.77 16.06 -7.83
C TYR A 596 -18.33 14.87 -7.06
N GLN A 597 -17.49 13.88 -6.78
CA GLN A 597 -17.83 12.74 -5.94
C GLN A 597 -16.66 12.48 -4.98
N TYR A 598 -16.95 12.49 -3.69
CA TYR A 598 -15.96 12.30 -2.63
C TYR A 598 -16.39 11.18 -1.69
N TYR A 599 -15.41 10.38 -1.28
CA TYR A 599 -15.55 9.36 -0.26
C TYR A 599 -14.33 9.35 0.66
N GLU A 600 -14.57 9.37 1.96
CA GLU A 600 -13.53 9.27 3.00
C GLU A 600 -13.98 8.43 4.19
N THR A 601 -13.06 7.61 4.71
CA THR A 601 -13.20 6.98 6.03
C THR A 601 -12.46 7.81 7.08
N ILE A 602 -13.09 8.08 8.23
CA ILE A 602 -12.53 8.96 9.26
C ILE A 602 -12.04 8.13 10.47
N CYS A 603 -10.76 8.33 10.84
CA CYS A 603 -10.10 7.58 11.90
C CYS A 603 -10.56 7.96 13.32
N SER A 604 -10.30 7.06 14.27
CA SER A 604 -10.53 7.27 15.70
C SER A 604 -9.38 6.69 16.51
N GLY A 605 -9.57 6.33 17.78
CA GLY A 605 -8.57 5.62 18.55
C GLY A 605 -8.52 4.12 18.24
N SER A 606 -7.36 3.48 18.47
CA SER A 606 -7.25 2.03 18.55
C SER A 606 -7.60 1.50 19.95
N PRO A 607 -8.15 0.27 20.06
CA PRO A 607 -8.49 -0.31 21.36
C PRO A 607 -7.26 -0.71 22.17
N ALA A 608 -7.46 -0.81 23.48
CA ALA A 608 -6.49 -1.45 24.36
C ALA A 608 -6.65 -2.98 24.35
N GLY A 609 -5.60 -3.69 24.73
CA GLY A 609 -5.62 -5.15 24.70
C GLY A 609 -4.46 -5.80 25.45
N ARG A 610 -4.24 -7.08 25.16
CA ARG A 610 -3.09 -7.85 25.64
C ARG A 610 -2.45 -8.63 24.51
N MET A 611 -1.12 -8.73 24.57
CA MET A 611 -0.33 -9.62 23.74
C MET A 611 -0.54 -11.08 24.18
N ASN A 612 -0.15 -12.05 23.36
CA ASN A 612 -0.14 -13.47 23.67
C ASN A 612 0.72 -13.81 24.91
N SER A 613 1.72 -12.97 25.22
CA SER A 613 2.54 -13.08 26.44
C SER A 613 1.81 -12.67 27.72
N GLY A 614 0.57 -12.17 27.62
CA GLY A 614 -0.20 -11.59 28.71
C GLY A 614 0.16 -10.12 29.01
N ARG A 615 1.16 -9.56 28.33
CA ARG A 615 1.52 -8.14 28.46
C ARG A 615 0.41 -7.26 27.86
N GLY A 616 -0.22 -6.43 28.69
CA GLY A 616 -1.21 -5.46 28.21
C GLY A 616 -0.58 -4.29 27.45
N PHE A 617 -1.39 -3.63 26.63
CA PHE A 617 -1.01 -2.44 25.85
C PHE A 617 -2.16 -1.44 25.79
N ALA A 618 -1.81 -0.16 25.74
CA ALA A 618 -2.74 0.95 25.53
C ALA A 618 -2.99 1.18 24.03
N GLY A 619 -4.12 1.81 23.72
CA GLY A 619 -4.46 2.25 22.37
C GLY A 619 -3.70 3.50 21.92
N THR A 620 -3.74 3.74 20.61
CA THR A 620 -3.15 4.90 19.92
C THR A 620 -4.28 5.78 19.40
N SER A 621 -4.20 7.10 19.61
CA SER A 621 -5.23 8.05 19.17
C SER A 621 -5.13 8.37 17.68
N GLY A 622 -6.28 8.61 17.02
CA GLY A 622 -6.33 9.14 15.65
C GLY A 622 -5.79 8.23 14.53
N VAL A 623 -5.96 6.91 14.64
CA VAL A 623 -5.51 5.90 13.67
C VAL A 623 -6.67 5.05 13.11
N HIS A 624 -6.55 4.63 11.86
CA HIS A 624 -7.42 3.59 11.31
C HIS A 624 -7.06 2.23 11.92
N THR A 625 -8.07 1.39 12.10
CA THR A 625 -7.91 0.06 12.69
C THR A 625 -8.74 -0.97 11.96
N HIS A 626 -8.30 -2.23 12.12
CA HIS A 626 -9.01 -3.40 11.63
C HIS A 626 -9.16 -3.40 10.11
N MET A 627 -10.39 -3.30 9.60
CA MET A 627 -10.67 -3.55 8.19
C MET A 627 -10.32 -2.38 7.26
N THR A 628 -9.66 -1.35 7.77
CA THR A 628 -9.19 -0.17 7.02
C THR A 628 -7.80 0.28 7.50
N ASN A 629 -7.01 0.78 6.56
CA ASN A 629 -5.73 1.43 6.78
C ASN A 629 -5.46 2.50 5.71
N SER A 630 -6.52 3.11 5.14
CA SER A 630 -6.37 4.25 4.22
C SER A 630 -5.75 5.44 4.91
N ARG A 631 -5.12 6.31 4.12
CA ARG A 631 -4.83 7.67 4.55
C ARG A 631 -6.10 8.52 4.53
N LEU A 632 -6.07 9.57 5.34
CA LEU A 632 -7.00 10.69 5.19
C LEU A 632 -6.60 11.49 3.96
N THR A 633 -7.56 12.19 3.37
CA THR A 633 -7.26 13.12 2.28
C THR A 633 -6.50 14.31 2.86
N ASP A 634 -5.36 14.64 2.25
CA ASP A 634 -4.60 15.84 2.59
C ASP A 634 -5.53 17.08 2.50
N PRO A 635 -5.53 17.98 3.50
CA PRO A 635 -6.40 19.16 3.47
C PRO A 635 -6.24 20.03 2.21
N GLU A 636 -5.02 20.23 1.72
CA GLU A 636 -4.77 21.07 0.55
C GLU A 636 -5.32 20.39 -0.72
N VAL A 637 -5.13 19.07 -0.84
CA VAL A 637 -5.72 18.30 -1.94
C VAL A 637 -7.25 18.30 -1.86
N LEU A 638 -7.82 18.15 -0.67
CA LEU A 638 -9.27 18.19 -0.46
C LEU A 638 -9.86 19.52 -0.93
N GLU A 639 -9.30 20.63 -0.49
CA GLU A 639 -9.79 21.98 -0.83
C GLU A 639 -9.48 22.38 -2.28
N LEU A 640 -8.42 21.85 -2.88
CA LEU A 640 -8.08 22.07 -4.29
C LEU A 640 -9.02 21.29 -5.23
N ARG A 641 -9.33 20.04 -4.89
CA ARG A 641 -10.08 19.13 -5.76
C ARG A 641 -11.59 19.24 -5.59
N PHE A 642 -12.07 19.68 -4.42
CA PHE A 642 -13.49 19.73 -4.08
C PHE A 642 -13.86 21.12 -3.54
N PRO A 643 -15.06 21.65 -3.85
CA PRO A 643 -15.52 22.95 -3.37
C PRO A 643 -15.95 22.89 -1.89
N VAL A 644 -14.99 22.60 -1.02
CA VAL A 644 -15.16 22.51 0.44
C VAL A 644 -13.97 23.15 1.14
N VAL A 645 -14.12 23.44 2.44
CA VAL A 645 -13.07 23.94 3.32
C VAL A 645 -13.05 23.08 4.59
N LEU A 646 -11.87 22.60 4.98
CA LEU A 646 -11.67 21.88 6.23
C LEU A 646 -11.47 22.90 7.36
N GLU A 647 -12.54 23.21 8.10
CA GLU A 647 -12.49 24.23 9.15
C GLU A 647 -11.76 23.78 10.42
N ASP A 648 -11.88 22.50 10.76
CA ASP A 648 -11.34 21.92 12.00
C ASP A 648 -11.12 20.42 11.85
N PHE A 649 -9.96 19.94 12.28
CA PHE A 649 -9.69 18.53 12.43
C PHE A 649 -8.69 18.28 13.56
N HIS A 650 -9.14 17.68 14.67
CA HIS A 650 -8.31 17.43 15.84
C HIS A 650 -8.64 16.12 16.57
N ILE A 651 -7.69 15.66 17.37
CA ILE A 651 -7.86 14.55 18.31
C ILE A 651 -8.62 15.06 19.55
N ARG A 652 -9.66 14.33 19.96
CA ARG A 652 -10.47 14.62 21.15
C ARG A 652 -9.80 14.06 22.40
N GLU A 653 -8.81 14.77 22.94
CA GLU A 653 -8.03 14.30 24.09
C GLU A 653 -8.89 13.80 25.25
N GLY A 654 -8.56 12.62 25.76
CA GLY A 654 -9.24 12.00 26.89
C GLY A 654 -10.55 11.27 26.56
N SER A 655 -10.99 11.22 25.31
CA SER A 655 -12.22 10.55 24.87
C SER A 655 -12.16 9.02 24.80
N GLY A 656 -10.97 8.42 24.80
CA GLY A 656 -10.81 6.95 24.78
C GLY A 656 -11.25 6.30 26.08
N GLY A 657 -11.77 5.07 26.00
CA GLY A 657 -12.18 4.28 27.17
C GLY A 657 -11.08 4.20 28.24
N LYS A 658 -11.48 4.08 29.51
CA LYS A 658 -10.57 4.12 30.67
C LYS A 658 -10.42 2.75 31.33
N GLY A 659 -9.18 2.35 31.59
CA GLY A 659 -8.87 1.07 32.23
C GLY A 659 -7.44 1.05 32.75
N LYS A 660 -6.95 -0.13 33.15
CA LYS A 660 -5.52 -0.32 33.42
C LYS A 660 -4.67 0.06 32.21
N TRP A 661 -5.17 -0.27 31.02
CA TRP A 661 -4.66 0.20 29.74
C TRP A 661 -5.77 0.97 29.04
N ASN A 662 -5.54 2.27 28.85
CA ASN A 662 -6.49 3.16 28.20
C ASN A 662 -6.55 2.90 26.70
N ALA A 663 -7.73 3.10 26.12
CA ALA A 663 -7.91 3.10 24.68
C ALA A 663 -7.44 4.43 24.07
N GLY A 664 -7.22 4.44 22.75
CA GLY A 664 -6.88 5.67 22.02
C GLY A 664 -8.07 6.64 21.95
N ASP A 665 -7.76 7.92 21.83
CA ASP A 665 -8.76 8.98 21.68
C ASP A 665 -9.26 9.09 20.23
N GLY A 666 -10.52 9.51 20.08
CA GLY A 666 -11.17 9.72 18.79
C GLY A 666 -10.85 11.08 18.15
N THR A 667 -11.49 11.37 17.02
CA THR A 667 -11.30 12.62 16.28
C THR A 667 -12.60 13.40 16.11
N ARG A 668 -12.47 14.69 15.80
CA ARG A 668 -13.57 15.55 15.37
C ARG A 668 -13.15 16.27 14.09
N ARG A 669 -14.00 16.24 13.07
CA ARG A 669 -13.76 16.82 11.74
C ARG A 669 -14.93 17.69 11.32
N THR A 670 -14.66 18.91 10.85
CA THR A 670 -15.66 19.87 10.37
C THR A 670 -15.34 20.30 8.94
N ILE A 671 -16.24 20.04 8.00
CA ILE A 671 -16.08 20.41 6.59
C ILE A 671 -17.22 21.33 6.19
N ARG A 672 -16.90 22.54 5.71
CA ARG A 672 -17.86 23.50 5.18
C ARG A 672 -17.90 23.45 3.66
N PHE A 673 -19.10 23.50 3.09
CA PHE A 673 -19.34 23.40 1.67
C PHE A 673 -19.34 24.79 1.01
N LEU A 674 -18.82 24.87 -0.22
CA LEU A 674 -18.81 26.09 -1.03
C LEU A 674 -19.84 26.06 -2.17
N GLU A 675 -20.41 24.89 -2.44
CA GLU A 675 -21.47 24.64 -3.41
C GLU A 675 -22.50 23.67 -2.80
N GLU A 676 -23.72 23.63 -3.36
CA GLU A 676 -24.74 22.67 -2.95
C GLU A 676 -24.28 21.23 -3.26
N MET A 677 -24.36 20.35 -2.25
CA MET A 677 -23.98 18.94 -2.36
C MET A 677 -24.90 18.03 -1.56
N GLU A 678 -25.13 16.84 -2.11
CA GLU A 678 -25.66 15.72 -1.34
C GLU A 678 -24.55 15.17 -0.45
N CYS A 679 -24.88 14.85 0.79
CA CYS A 679 -23.96 14.30 1.78
C CYS A 679 -24.61 13.11 2.48
N ALA A 680 -23.84 12.04 2.62
CA ALA A 680 -24.28 10.84 3.32
C ALA A 680 -23.24 10.42 4.37
N ILE A 681 -23.76 9.98 5.51
CA ILE A 681 -22.99 9.30 6.53
C ILE A 681 -23.45 7.86 6.63
N LEU A 682 -22.49 6.94 6.57
CA LEU A 682 -22.67 5.53 6.87
C LEU A 682 -21.76 5.19 8.05
N SER A 683 -22.36 4.96 9.22
CA SER A 683 -21.64 4.78 10.47
C SER A 683 -22.40 3.92 11.48
N SER A 684 -21.68 3.44 12.48
CA SER A 684 -22.19 2.66 13.62
C SER A 684 -21.80 3.32 14.96
N HIS A 685 -22.19 2.71 16.07
CA HIS A 685 -21.90 3.18 17.43
C HIS A 685 -22.39 4.59 17.73
N ARG A 686 -23.64 4.89 17.34
CA ARG A 686 -24.34 6.13 17.71
C ARG A 686 -25.23 5.95 18.93
N ASN A 687 -25.74 4.74 19.14
CA ASN A 687 -26.61 4.41 20.28
C ASN A 687 -25.94 3.49 21.30
N ARG A 688 -24.79 2.90 20.97
CA ARG A 688 -24.07 1.94 21.82
C ARG A 688 -22.57 2.22 21.75
N PRO A 689 -21.90 2.52 22.87
CA PRO A 689 -20.45 2.72 22.86
C PRO A 689 -19.71 1.39 22.59
N PRO A 690 -18.55 1.41 21.93
CA PRO A 690 -17.64 0.27 21.90
C PRO A 690 -17.24 -0.18 23.31
N GLN A 691 -17.34 -1.48 23.57
CA GLN A 691 -17.18 -2.03 24.91
C GLN A 691 -15.73 -2.29 25.31
N GLY A 692 -15.44 -2.05 26.58
CA GLY A 692 -14.20 -2.47 27.21
C GLY A 692 -14.12 -3.99 27.43
N LEU A 693 -12.95 -4.48 27.81
CA LEU A 693 -12.69 -5.90 28.05
C LEU A 693 -11.97 -6.12 29.39
N GLU A 694 -12.19 -7.27 30.03
CA GLU A 694 -11.58 -7.63 31.34
C GLU A 694 -11.79 -6.57 32.43
N GLY A 695 -12.96 -5.92 32.43
CA GLY A 695 -13.32 -4.85 33.37
C GLY A 695 -12.76 -3.47 33.04
N GLY A 696 -12.16 -3.29 31.85
CA GLY A 696 -11.92 -1.96 31.28
C GLY A 696 -13.23 -1.25 30.92
N GLY A 697 -13.23 0.08 30.98
CA GLY A 697 -14.39 0.90 30.65
C GLY A 697 -14.65 0.99 29.14
N ASP A 698 -15.92 1.16 28.80
CA ASP A 698 -16.38 1.42 27.44
C ASP A 698 -15.83 2.75 26.91
N GLY A 699 -15.82 2.90 25.58
CA GLY A 699 -15.57 4.17 24.93
C GLY A 699 -16.82 5.07 24.88
N GLU A 700 -16.82 6.01 23.94
CA GLU A 700 -17.89 6.97 23.70
C GLU A 700 -18.61 6.66 22.39
N ALA A 701 -19.91 6.98 22.34
CA ALA A 701 -20.66 6.96 21.09
C ALA A 701 -20.27 8.15 20.19
N GLY A 702 -20.30 7.93 18.87
CA GLY A 702 -20.06 8.97 17.89
C GLY A 702 -21.29 9.84 17.64
N SER A 703 -21.13 10.93 16.90
CA SER A 703 -22.26 11.72 16.39
C SER A 703 -21.90 12.45 15.10
N THR A 704 -22.89 12.62 14.22
CA THR A 704 -22.76 13.45 13.03
C THR A 704 -23.78 14.57 13.09
N LYS A 705 -23.35 15.80 12.83
CA LYS A 705 -24.18 17.00 12.90
C LYS A 705 -24.02 17.84 11.65
N VAL A 706 -25.07 18.57 11.26
CA VAL A 706 -25.02 19.57 10.20
C VAL A 706 -25.33 20.93 10.78
N ARG A 707 -24.40 21.87 10.58
CA ARG A 707 -24.60 23.28 10.93
C ARG A 707 -25.18 24.00 9.72
N ARG A 708 -26.40 24.52 9.87
CA ARG A 708 -27.16 25.23 8.85
C ARG A 708 -26.80 26.72 8.79
N ASN A 709 -27.13 27.36 7.67
CA ASN A 709 -26.87 28.79 7.47
C ASN A 709 -27.65 29.70 8.44
N ASP A 710 -28.81 29.26 8.94
CA ASP A 710 -29.58 29.98 9.97
C ASP A 710 -29.04 29.78 11.40
N GLY A 711 -27.96 29.02 11.55
CA GLY A 711 -27.33 28.68 12.83
C GLY A 711 -27.93 27.47 13.54
N SER A 712 -28.98 26.85 13.00
CA SER A 712 -29.52 25.59 13.53
C SER A 712 -28.55 24.43 13.31
N VAL A 713 -28.69 23.38 14.14
CA VAL A 713 -27.84 22.19 14.09
C VAL A 713 -28.71 20.94 14.03
N ASP A 714 -28.68 20.26 12.89
CA ASP A 714 -29.34 18.97 12.71
C ASP A 714 -28.43 17.86 13.22
N VAL A 715 -29.00 16.86 13.90
CA VAL A 715 -28.27 15.64 14.30
C VAL A 715 -28.71 14.51 13.38
N LEU A 716 -27.78 14.00 12.59
CA LEU A 716 -28.05 12.90 11.67
C LEU A 716 -28.10 11.56 12.41
N LYS A 717 -28.86 10.61 11.87
CA LYS A 717 -28.83 9.20 12.30
C LYS A 717 -27.48 8.57 11.94
N ALA A 718 -27.25 7.35 12.42
CA ALA A 718 -26.04 6.59 12.13
C ALA A 718 -25.83 6.35 10.63
N CYS A 719 -26.92 6.10 9.91
CA CYS A 719 -26.99 5.93 8.48
C CYS A 719 -28.03 6.93 7.96
N ASP A 720 -27.58 8.01 7.35
CA ASP A 720 -28.45 9.14 6.98
C ASP A 720 -27.91 9.93 5.79
N GLN A 721 -28.81 10.69 5.15
CA GLN A 721 -28.53 11.53 3.99
C GLN A 721 -29.16 12.91 4.16
N THR A 722 -28.50 13.91 3.63
CA THR A 722 -28.97 15.31 3.66
C THR A 722 -28.33 16.08 2.51
N THR A 723 -28.89 17.25 2.20
CA THR A 723 -28.26 18.22 1.31
C THR A 723 -27.63 19.31 2.18
N LEU A 724 -26.42 19.76 1.81
CA LEU A 724 -25.79 20.94 2.38
C LEU A 724 -25.74 22.04 1.32
N ASP A 725 -26.22 23.22 1.69
CA ASP A 725 -26.06 24.43 0.88
C ASP A 725 -24.64 25.01 1.03
N ALA A 726 -24.25 25.90 0.10
CA ALA A 726 -23.03 26.69 0.27
C ALA A 726 -23.07 27.46 1.60
N GLY A 727 -21.99 27.38 2.38
CA GLY A 727 -21.86 27.96 3.72
C GLY A 727 -22.18 26.99 4.87
N GLU A 728 -22.91 25.90 4.61
CA GLU A 728 -23.25 24.90 5.62
C GLU A 728 -22.08 23.93 5.87
N ALA A 729 -22.07 23.28 7.03
CA ALA A 729 -20.97 22.39 7.40
C ALA A 729 -21.43 21.07 8.03
N VAL A 730 -20.75 19.98 7.68
CA VAL A 730 -20.88 18.68 8.35
C VAL A 730 -19.81 18.55 9.43
N ILE A 731 -20.19 18.08 10.61
CA ILE A 731 -19.33 17.85 11.76
C ILE A 731 -19.43 16.38 12.14
N VAL A 732 -18.34 15.64 11.99
CA VAL A 732 -18.25 14.22 12.37
C VAL A 732 -17.43 14.09 13.65
N THR A 733 -18.04 13.49 14.66
CA THR A 733 -17.39 13.09 15.92
C THR A 733 -17.34 11.57 15.95
N THR A 734 -16.14 11.00 15.95
CA THR A 734 -15.98 9.53 15.89
C THR A 734 -16.29 8.88 17.25
N PRO A 735 -16.86 7.67 17.26
CA PRO A 735 -16.94 6.86 18.47
C PRO A 735 -15.55 6.44 18.90
N THR A 736 -15.34 6.18 20.18
CA THR A 736 -14.03 5.80 20.72
C THR A 736 -14.01 4.34 21.17
N PRO A 737 -12.85 3.68 21.07
CA PRO A 737 -12.71 2.27 21.47
C PRO A 737 -12.78 2.06 22.99
N GLY A 738 -13.02 0.82 23.38
CA GLY A 738 -13.00 0.37 24.78
C GLY A 738 -11.59 0.14 25.35
N ALA A 739 -11.46 0.24 26.66
CA ALA A 739 -10.22 -0.03 27.40
C ALA A 739 -10.08 -1.48 27.86
N PHE A 740 -8.90 -1.80 28.40
CA PHE A 740 -8.57 -3.13 28.88
C PHE A 740 -8.17 -3.12 30.35
N GLY A 741 -8.79 -4.01 31.14
CA GLY A 741 -8.46 -4.23 32.55
C GLY A 741 -9.04 -3.17 33.49
N LYS A 742 -9.36 -3.58 34.71
CA LYS A 742 -9.86 -2.69 35.77
C LYS A 742 -8.77 -1.72 36.27
N VAL A 743 -9.16 -0.46 36.49
CA VAL A 743 -8.33 0.60 37.12
C VAL A 743 -7.97 0.23 38.56
#